data_AF-A4HJQ3-F1
#
_entry.id   AF-A4HJQ3-F1
#
_cell.length_a   1.000
_cell.length_b   1.000
_cell.length_c   1.000
_cell.angle_alpha   90.00
_cell.angle_beta   90.00
_cell.angle_gamma   90.00
#
_symmetry.space_group_name_H-M   'P 1'
#
loop_
_entity.id
_entity.type
_entity.pdbx_description
1 polymer ?
#
loop_
_entity_poly.entity_id
_entity_poly.type
_entity_poly.pdbx_seq_one_letter_code
_entity_poly.pdbx_strand_id
1 'polypeptide(L)'
;MPFALQCNSAPRLLRISFSLSLRRQANQHLHRNSSLFFLLLHSLVSTRAHPPITASSASGISAYTRRTAPRIFLLKTRGRYIFRLDPHRFHLSPLCRRGAREREAYQAIHGAHRSRSSQSAHYGYPHRGGRRFRWTDSSLCGASNTSSSCLPPASRSLSSRVAILTSSPSPYLLSPTLYYSSLSLSFAMLRRTPYILAPACNWTAAPRDKAHFDVCVIGGGPAGIAAALRAADYKKRVCIVEKSRLGGSDLWDGALQSKTMWEYSTVMDKMRGETAIRLYGESLDRCLEIDEVKMRRSMETVSHIREDQILAALKASANVELMYGRATFNSNHEIQCHNKLTMDYRTITADYFIVATGSKPRKHPFVAADGRLVMTSDHIMRAPLPKSLVIVGAGVIGCEFAGIIGRLGKTKVSIIDKAPHILPWEDPDIVHMIERGMDRVGVVVHHNSDLYDMQPWEETEAEAEARHPADPAPQSGVQYTVMDRSTRMLTTFQVERALIAIGRVPDFSRLGIENTTVMTRGSQLHVNGFGQCVGTSHIFAVGDVATRMQVVSMGEAQARLAVDYIYGTEPKVVPNLTESMSSVAFLTRAVASVGYNESQCRKKGIAYIAARYSYEVMSRAVAAANTEGFVKIIVADDPERRILGVRAVGMNASTLVEIGALAIQNNQTVFDLAGRLTAYPAVSQAFQECLRSILNLPEHLHTKSACGVKLTKWAPADMDRGMAYRGKTAALRLTSPG
;
A
#
# COMPACT_ATOMS: atom_id res chain seq x y z
N MET A 1 -0.15 34.02 -39.52
CA MET A 1 0.44 35.36 -39.76
C MET A 1 -0.12 36.33 -38.71
N PRO A 2 0.58 37.43 -38.35
CA PRO A 2 0.30 38.17 -37.11
C PRO A 2 -0.24 39.61 -37.29
N PHE A 3 -1.02 40.06 -36.31
CA PHE A 3 -1.18 41.46 -35.85
C PHE A 3 -1.39 41.35 -34.32
N ALA A 4 -0.62 41.99 -33.42
CA ALA A 4 -0.36 43.44 -33.23
C ALA A 4 -1.65 44.20 -32.84
N LEU A 5 -1.91 44.51 -31.56
CA LEU A 5 -1.23 45.40 -30.59
C LEU A 5 -1.95 46.76 -30.46
N GLN A 6 -2.57 47.04 -29.31
CA GLN A 6 -2.48 48.33 -28.62
C GLN A 6 -3.06 48.27 -27.19
N CYS A 7 -2.55 49.15 -26.32
CA CYS A 7 -2.98 49.32 -24.93
C CYS A 7 -3.31 50.81 -24.67
N ASN A 8 -4.23 51.07 -23.73
CA ASN A 8 -4.40 52.27 -22.87
C ASN A 8 -5.90 52.40 -22.49
N SER A 9 -6.34 53.03 -21.38
CA SER A 9 -5.75 53.30 -20.05
C SER A 9 -6.88 53.80 -19.12
N ALA A 10 -6.80 53.59 -17.80
CA ALA A 10 -7.86 53.96 -16.81
C ALA A 10 -7.77 55.46 -16.38
N PRO A 11 -8.43 56.00 -15.30
CA PRO A 11 -9.43 55.44 -14.36
C PRO A 11 -10.59 56.40 -13.91
N ARG A 12 -11.55 55.89 -13.11
CA ARG A 12 -12.30 56.55 -11.98
C ARG A 12 -13.36 55.56 -11.45
N LEU A 13 -13.39 55.11 -10.18
CA LEU A 13 -13.54 55.74 -8.85
C LEU A 13 -14.98 55.74 -8.28
N LEU A 14 -15.29 54.65 -7.56
CA LEU A 14 -15.76 54.63 -6.16
C LEU A 14 -17.08 55.35 -5.75
N ARG A 15 -18.07 54.56 -5.30
CA ARG A 15 -18.92 54.89 -4.14
C ARG A 15 -19.31 53.62 -3.37
N ILE A 16 -19.39 53.73 -2.04
CA ILE A 16 -19.80 52.69 -1.08
C ILE A 16 -20.89 53.31 -0.18
N SER A 17 -21.79 52.50 0.37
CA SER A 17 -22.73 52.91 1.43
C SER A 17 -23.01 51.75 2.39
N PHE A 18 -23.33 52.09 3.64
CA PHE A 18 -23.38 51.17 4.79
C PHE A 18 -24.79 51.08 5.40
N SER A 19 -25.07 49.99 6.11
CA SER A 19 -26.07 49.94 7.19
C SER A 19 -25.56 49.08 8.35
N LEU A 20 -25.77 49.52 9.60
CA LEU A 20 -25.21 48.90 10.81
C LEU A 20 -26.19 47.96 11.52
N SER A 21 -25.68 46.99 12.30
CA SER A 21 -26.06 46.86 13.72
C SER A 21 -25.05 46.04 14.56
N LEU A 22 -24.41 46.71 15.54
CA LEU A 22 -24.24 46.37 16.99
C LEU A 22 -24.26 44.87 17.43
N ARG A 23 -23.52 44.38 18.45
CA ARG A 23 -22.57 44.92 19.46
C ARG A 23 -21.88 43.71 20.14
N ARG A 24 -20.60 43.70 20.50
CA ARG A 24 -20.00 44.18 21.78
C ARG A 24 -18.47 44.01 21.73
N GLN A 25 -17.73 44.76 22.56
CA GLN A 25 -16.25 44.79 22.58
C GLN A 25 -15.75 45.06 24.02
N ALA A 26 -14.67 44.38 24.46
CA ALA A 26 -13.85 44.65 25.66
C ALA A 26 -12.74 43.57 25.77
N ASN A 27 -11.49 43.83 26.19
CA ASN A 27 -10.82 45.13 26.34
C ASN A 27 -9.27 45.03 26.20
N GLN A 28 -8.63 46.21 26.18
CA GLN A 28 -7.19 46.55 26.12
C GLN A 28 -6.20 45.63 26.89
N HIS A 29 -5.00 45.29 26.37
CA HIS A 29 -3.78 46.10 26.12
C HIS A 29 -3.00 46.55 27.38
N LEU A 30 -1.71 46.16 27.49
CA LEU A 30 -0.65 46.88 28.21
C LEU A 30 0.76 46.44 27.73
N HIS A 31 1.85 47.03 28.26
CA HIS A 31 3.10 47.27 27.51
C HIS A 31 4.41 46.97 28.26
N ARG A 32 5.50 46.80 27.49
CA ARG A 32 6.95 47.03 27.78
C ARG A 32 7.78 46.01 28.58
N ASN A 33 8.80 45.50 27.88
CA ASN A 33 10.25 45.49 28.18
C ASN A 33 10.75 45.48 29.65
N SER A 34 11.68 44.55 29.95
CA SER A 34 13.09 44.85 30.29
C SER A 34 13.94 43.55 30.31
N SER A 35 15.27 43.65 30.52
CA SER A 35 16.24 42.56 30.29
C SER A 35 17.23 42.37 31.47
N LEU A 36 18.12 41.36 31.36
CA LEU A 36 19.28 41.03 32.24
C LEU A 36 18.93 40.34 33.60
N PHE A 37 19.83 39.60 34.28
CA PHE A 37 20.91 38.63 33.90
C PHE A 37 21.42 37.94 35.20
N PHE A 38 22.37 36.97 35.12
CA PHE A 38 23.06 36.26 36.24
C PHE A 38 22.20 35.29 37.12
N LEU A 39 22.78 34.31 37.86
CA LEU A 39 23.72 33.23 37.49
C LEU A 39 23.90 32.20 38.65
N LEU A 40 24.21 30.93 38.30
CA LEU A 40 24.98 29.91 39.04
C LEU A 40 24.60 29.41 40.47
N LEU A 41 24.31 28.09 40.56
CA LEU A 41 24.85 27.02 41.46
C LEU A 41 23.78 25.89 41.61
N HIS A 42 23.98 24.59 41.34
CA HIS A 42 24.82 23.56 42.03
C HIS A 42 24.44 23.37 43.52
N SER A 43 24.33 22.17 44.12
CA SER A 43 24.55 20.74 43.71
C SER A 43 23.87 19.81 44.78
N LEU A 44 23.84 18.46 44.83
CA LEU A 44 24.27 17.28 44.04
C LEU A 44 23.56 15.99 44.62
N VAL A 45 23.97 14.77 44.22
CA VAL A 45 23.67 13.41 44.83
C VAL A 45 22.20 12.91 44.64
N SER A 46 21.81 11.75 44.07
CA SER A 46 22.24 10.31 44.13
C SER A 46 21.74 9.57 45.41
N THR A 47 21.43 8.27 45.51
CA THR A 47 21.68 7.03 44.73
C THR A 47 20.58 5.95 44.89
N ARG A 48 20.49 4.99 43.93
CA ARG A 48 20.24 3.51 44.10
C ARG A 48 18.91 2.91 44.66
N ALA A 49 18.33 2.04 43.81
CA ALA A 49 17.99 0.61 44.04
C ALA A 49 16.68 0.12 44.73
N HIS A 50 16.29 -1.09 44.29
CA HIS A 50 15.12 -1.96 44.58
C HIS A 50 15.45 -3.06 45.63
N PRO A 51 14.53 -3.98 46.04
CA PRO A 51 13.03 -4.00 46.18
C PRO A 51 12.67 -4.59 47.61
N PRO A 52 11.75 -5.56 47.88
CA PRO A 52 10.45 -6.01 47.30
C PRO A 52 9.29 -6.18 48.36
N ILE A 53 8.24 -6.94 47.99
CA ILE A 53 7.28 -7.71 48.85
C ILE A 53 5.95 -7.05 49.28
N THR A 54 4.96 -7.94 49.48
CA THR A 54 3.50 -7.85 49.38
C THR A 54 2.71 -7.26 50.56
N ALA A 55 1.66 -6.50 50.20
CA ALA A 55 0.26 -6.58 50.66
C ALA A 55 -0.12 -6.84 52.15
N SER A 56 -0.95 -5.94 52.68
CA SER A 56 -2.09 -6.27 53.56
C SER A 56 -3.21 -5.21 53.43
N SER A 57 -4.30 -5.31 54.20
CA SER A 57 -5.61 -4.67 53.92
C SER A 57 -6.15 -3.77 55.03
N ALA A 58 -6.74 -2.61 54.66
CA ALA A 58 -7.87 -1.91 55.34
C ALA A 58 -8.08 -0.53 54.64
N SER A 59 -9.14 -0.25 53.88
CA SER A 59 -10.53 0.02 54.27
C SER A 59 -10.75 1.33 55.05
N GLY A 60 -11.04 2.42 54.33
CA GLY A 60 -11.58 3.69 54.85
C GLY A 60 -12.58 4.28 53.83
N ILE A 61 -13.67 4.91 54.28
CA ILE A 61 -14.85 5.23 53.46
C ILE A 61 -15.16 6.72 53.48
N SER A 62 -15.33 7.33 52.28
CA SER A 62 -16.26 8.43 51.92
C SER A 62 -15.70 9.23 50.72
N ALA A 63 -16.45 9.82 49.79
CA ALA A 63 -17.72 9.52 49.12
C ALA A 63 -17.89 10.54 47.96
N TYR A 64 -18.69 10.22 46.93
CA TYR A 64 -18.94 11.05 45.72
C TYR A 64 -17.70 11.29 44.80
N THR A 65 -17.83 11.42 43.48
CA THR A 65 -19.03 11.55 42.60
C THR A 65 -19.16 10.38 41.59
N ARG A 66 -20.27 10.32 40.83
CA ARG A 66 -20.63 9.19 39.94
C ARG A 66 -20.39 9.49 38.46
N ARG A 67 -19.73 8.57 37.73
CA ARG A 67 -20.06 8.22 36.34
C ARG A 67 -20.00 6.70 36.15
N THR A 68 -20.85 6.17 35.26
CA THR A 68 -21.18 4.74 35.18
C THR A 68 -20.31 3.97 34.19
N ALA A 69 -19.71 2.87 34.64
CA ALA A 69 -19.21 1.79 33.81
C ALA A 69 -19.90 0.47 34.22
N PRO A 70 -20.18 -0.47 33.30
CA PRO A 70 -20.85 -1.73 33.64
C PRO A 70 -19.93 -2.64 34.48
N ARG A 71 -20.47 -3.20 35.57
CA ARG A 71 -19.78 -4.22 36.37
C ARG A 71 -20.17 -5.62 35.89
N ILE A 72 -19.17 -6.46 35.63
CA ILE A 72 -19.35 -7.91 35.46
C ILE A 72 -19.47 -8.52 36.85
N PHE A 73 -20.48 -9.38 37.07
CA PHE A 73 -20.62 -10.15 38.29
C PHE A 73 -20.08 -11.57 38.10
N LEU A 74 -19.28 -12.03 39.08
CA LEU A 74 -18.74 -13.38 39.15
C LEU A 74 -19.37 -14.12 40.34
N LEU A 75 -20.26 -15.06 40.06
CA LEU A 75 -20.83 -15.97 41.05
C LEU A 75 -20.19 -17.36 40.91
N LYS A 76 -19.63 -17.87 42.00
CA LYS A 76 -18.91 -19.15 42.05
C LYS A 76 -19.71 -20.19 42.83
N THR A 77 -20.33 -21.13 42.13
CA THR A 77 -20.92 -22.33 42.73
C THR A 77 -20.38 -23.59 42.03
N ARG A 78 -19.87 -24.54 42.84
CA ARG A 78 -19.46 -25.91 42.45
C ARG A 78 -18.77 -26.07 41.07
N GLY A 79 -17.73 -25.28 40.82
CA GLY A 79 -16.64 -25.69 39.91
C GLY A 79 -16.80 -25.42 38.40
N ARG A 80 -17.79 -24.63 37.96
CA ARG A 80 -17.88 -24.15 36.57
C ARG A 80 -18.14 -22.64 36.50
N TYR A 81 -17.55 -21.97 35.53
CA TYR A 81 -17.90 -20.59 35.15
C TYR A 81 -18.98 -20.62 34.09
N ILE A 82 -20.02 -19.80 34.23
CA ILE A 82 -21.09 -19.65 33.23
C ILE A 82 -21.25 -18.16 32.96
N PHE A 83 -21.05 -17.75 31.70
CA PHE A 83 -21.40 -16.40 31.25
C PHE A 83 -22.90 -16.35 30.95
N ARG A 84 -23.61 -15.39 31.55
CA ARG A 84 -25.02 -15.13 31.27
C ARG A 84 -25.19 -13.65 30.90
N LEU A 85 -25.53 -13.38 29.65
CA LEU A 85 -25.97 -12.06 29.22
C LEU A 85 -27.45 -11.89 29.60
N ASP A 86 -27.81 -10.68 30.02
CA ASP A 86 -29.19 -10.30 30.39
C ASP A 86 -29.89 -9.70 29.16
N PRO A 87 -30.95 -10.31 28.61
CA PRO A 87 -31.51 -9.96 27.30
C PRO A 87 -32.49 -8.76 27.31
N HIS A 88 -32.56 -7.95 28.38
CA HIS A 88 -33.50 -6.83 28.47
C HIS A 88 -32.88 -5.48 28.86
N ARG A 89 -32.24 -4.79 27.89
CA ARG A 89 -32.08 -3.32 27.89
C ARG A 89 -31.64 -2.71 26.54
N PHE A 90 -32.50 -2.80 25.53
CA PHE A 90 -32.44 -1.90 24.37
C PHE A 90 -33.49 -0.78 24.53
N HIS A 91 -33.03 0.46 24.68
CA HIS A 91 -33.90 1.64 24.56
C HIS A 91 -34.08 1.96 23.08
N LEU A 92 -35.25 1.62 22.53
CA LEU A 92 -35.72 2.18 21.26
C LEU A 92 -36.27 3.59 21.50
N SER A 93 -35.88 4.55 20.66
CA SER A 93 -36.56 5.84 20.55
C SER A 93 -37.87 5.67 19.76
N PRO A 94 -38.97 6.37 20.14
CA PRO A 94 -40.29 6.09 19.58
C PRO A 94 -40.61 6.93 18.33
N LEU A 95 -40.82 6.26 17.19
CA LEU A 95 -41.56 6.82 16.04
C LEU A 95 -42.46 5.73 15.43
N CYS A 96 -43.56 6.16 14.79
CA CYS A 96 -44.58 5.33 14.12
C CYS A 96 -45.32 4.27 14.98
N ARG A 97 -46.35 4.72 15.71
CA ARG A 97 -47.54 3.89 16.04
C ARG A 97 -48.65 4.09 15.00
N ARG A 98 -48.87 3.10 14.13
CA ARG A 98 -50.12 2.71 13.42
C ARG A 98 -49.83 1.26 12.99
N GLY A 99 -50.32 0.21 13.61
CA GLY A 99 -51.72 -0.16 13.89
C GLY A 99 -52.14 -1.17 12.82
N ALA A 100 -52.77 -2.31 13.07
CA ALA A 100 -53.13 -3.09 14.25
C ALA A 100 -53.92 -4.31 13.70
N ARG A 101 -53.94 -5.45 14.41
CA ARG A 101 -54.61 -6.72 14.00
C ARG A 101 -53.90 -7.44 12.83
N GLU A 102 -54.06 -8.74 12.61
CA GLU A 102 -55.00 -9.71 13.22
C GLU A 102 -54.31 -11.06 13.53
N ARG A 103 -55.04 -12.04 14.09
CA ARG A 103 -54.55 -13.39 14.39
C ARG A 103 -55.50 -14.48 13.86
N GLU A 104 -54.88 -15.59 13.43
CA GLU A 104 -55.41 -16.97 13.43
C GLU A 104 -56.54 -17.36 12.45
N ALA A 105 -56.52 -18.67 12.09
CA ALA A 105 -57.53 -19.49 11.41
C ALA A 105 -57.99 -19.16 9.96
N TYR A 106 -57.70 -20.08 9.00
CA TYR A 106 -58.65 -21.16 8.66
C TYR A 106 -58.00 -22.30 7.83
N GLN A 107 -58.72 -23.42 7.65
CA GLN A 107 -58.37 -24.58 6.79
C GLN A 107 -59.32 -24.72 5.58
N ALA A 108 -58.91 -25.52 4.58
CA ALA A 108 -59.70 -25.99 3.41
C ALA A 108 -60.02 -24.87 2.38
N ILE A 109 -60.36 -25.13 1.10
CA ILE A 109 -60.97 -26.31 0.44
C ILE A 109 -60.20 -26.76 -0.84
N HIS A 110 -60.48 -27.98 -1.32
CA HIS A 110 -59.85 -28.70 -2.43
C HIS A 110 -60.23 -28.26 -3.87
N GLY A 111 -59.36 -28.68 -4.83
CA GLY A 111 -59.68 -28.90 -6.25
C GLY A 111 -58.47 -29.45 -7.03
N ALA A 112 -58.09 -30.73 -6.86
CA ALA A 112 -58.36 -31.85 -7.79
C ALA A 112 -57.81 -31.61 -9.23
N HIS A 113 -56.96 -32.46 -9.82
CA HIS A 113 -57.21 -33.89 -10.06
C HIS A 113 -55.96 -34.67 -10.59
N ARG A 114 -55.90 -36.00 -10.34
CA ARG A 114 -55.04 -37.04 -11.00
C ARG A 114 -53.52 -36.92 -10.70
N SER A 115 -52.73 -37.99 -10.57
CA SER A 115 -52.79 -39.35 -11.14
C SER A 115 -52.46 -40.48 -10.14
N ARG A 116 -52.36 -41.74 -10.60
CA ARG A 116 -52.14 -42.97 -9.79
C ARG A 116 -50.76 -43.61 -10.03
N SER A 117 -50.18 -44.13 -8.95
CA SER A 117 -49.32 -45.33 -8.80
C SER A 117 -48.46 -45.87 -9.98
N SER A 118 -47.18 -46.12 -9.69
CA SER A 118 -46.41 -47.23 -10.31
C SER A 118 -45.23 -47.68 -9.44
N GLN A 119 -45.11 -48.98 -9.18
CA GLN A 119 -43.86 -49.64 -8.73
C GLN A 119 -43.37 -50.58 -9.83
N SER A 120 -42.05 -50.66 -10.01
CA SER A 120 -41.26 -51.77 -10.59
C SER A 120 -41.86 -52.67 -11.71
N ALA A 121 -41.23 -52.69 -12.91
CA ALA A 121 -40.33 -53.80 -13.34
C ALA A 121 -40.10 -53.94 -14.88
N HIS A 122 -38.82 -53.89 -15.27
CA HIS A 122 -38.12 -54.79 -16.23
C HIS A 122 -38.32 -54.86 -17.77
N TYR A 123 -37.13 -54.95 -18.42
CA TYR A 123 -36.71 -55.68 -19.64
C TYR A 123 -36.86 -55.13 -21.07
N GLY A 124 -35.75 -55.21 -21.82
CA GLY A 124 -35.58 -55.01 -23.27
C GLY A 124 -34.12 -55.19 -23.70
N TYR A 125 -33.84 -56.06 -24.69
CA TYR A 125 -32.50 -56.49 -25.20
C TYR A 125 -32.31 -56.01 -26.68
N PRO A 126 -31.23 -56.33 -27.47
CA PRO A 126 -30.26 -57.46 -27.48
C PRO A 126 -28.77 -56.96 -27.58
N HIS A 127 -27.70 -57.62 -28.09
CA HIS A 127 -27.45 -58.94 -28.72
C HIS A 127 -25.94 -59.33 -28.67
N ARG A 128 -25.60 -60.65 -28.62
CA ARG A 128 -24.29 -61.31 -28.92
C ARG A 128 -23.03 -60.94 -28.06
N GLY A 129 -22.10 -61.85 -27.74
CA GLY A 129 -22.13 -63.33 -27.78
C GLY A 129 -20.74 -64.04 -27.81
N GLY A 130 -20.40 -64.83 -26.77
CA GLY A 130 -19.22 -65.73 -26.68
C GLY A 130 -18.69 -65.88 -25.23
N ARG A 131 -18.89 -67.00 -24.49
CA ARG A 131 -18.15 -68.30 -24.47
C ARG A 131 -16.67 -68.18 -24.01
N ARG A 132 -16.14 -68.97 -23.05
CA ARG A 132 -16.70 -70.11 -22.26
C ARG A 132 -15.86 -70.45 -20.98
N PHE A 133 -16.54 -70.73 -19.87
CA PHE A 133 -16.27 -71.61 -18.69
C PHE A 133 -14.91 -72.28 -18.35
N ARG A 134 -14.61 -72.24 -17.02
CA ARG A 134 -14.18 -73.34 -16.09
C ARG A 134 -12.73 -73.87 -16.11
N TRP A 135 -12.02 -73.80 -14.96
CA TRP A 135 -11.64 -74.93 -14.06
C TRP A 135 -10.94 -74.46 -12.76
N THR A 136 -10.60 -75.40 -11.87
CA THR A 136 -10.12 -75.18 -10.49
C THR A 136 -8.75 -75.84 -10.24
N ASP A 137 -8.13 -75.46 -9.11
CA ASP A 137 -7.19 -76.22 -8.27
C ASP A 137 -5.72 -76.50 -8.66
N SER A 138 -4.93 -76.54 -7.57
CA SER A 138 -3.68 -77.28 -7.28
C SER A 138 -2.34 -76.98 -8.01
N SER A 139 -1.53 -76.17 -7.31
CA SER A 139 -0.31 -76.64 -6.58
C SER A 139 1.12 -76.42 -7.16
N LEU A 140 2.05 -76.39 -6.18
CA LEU A 140 3.50 -76.66 -6.19
C LEU A 140 4.55 -75.54 -6.48
N CYS A 141 5.53 -75.51 -5.56
CA CYS A 141 6.88 -74.91 -5.58
C CYS A 141 7.01 -73.36 -5.73
N GLY A 142 7.75 -72.66 -4.87
CA GLY A 142 8.39 -73.08 -3.61
C GLY A 142 9.39 -72.05 -3.04
N ALA A 143 9.57 -72.06 -1.71
CA ALA A 143 10.53 -71.26 -0.91
C ALA A 143 10.40 -69.71 -0.96
N SER A 144 10.70 -68.96 0.10
CA SER A 144 10.79 -69.29 1.53
C SER A 144 10.73 -67.99 2.35
N ASN A 145 9.88 -67.92 3.38
CA ASN A 145 9.95 -66.87 4.39
C ASN A 145 9.28 -67.31 5.69
N THR A 146 9.95 -67.15 6.83
CA THR A 146 9.48 -67.62 8.14
C THR A 146 9.46 -66.51 9.18
N SER A 147 8.26 -66.11 9.61
CA SER A 147 8.05 -65.48 10.92
C SER A 147 6.57 -65.58 11.31
N SER A 148 6.29 -66.07 12.51
CA SER A 148 4.94 -66.32 13.00
C SER A 148 4.53 -65.37 14.13
N SER A 149 3.24 -65.00 14.12
CA SER A 149 2.33 -64.84 15.27
C SER A 149 2.83 -65.33 16.66
N CYS A 150 2.47 -64.74 17.81
CA CYS A 150 1.44 -63.70 18.07
C CYS A 150 1.44 -63.15 19.53
N LEU A 151 0.71 -62.04 19.74
CA LEU A 151 -0.06 -61.66 20.95
C LEU A 151 0.66 -61.09 22.23
N PRO A 152 -0.08 -60.45 23.18
CA PRO A 152 0.41 -59.43 24.17
C PRO A 152 0.29 -59.93 25.65
N PRO A 153 0.21 -59.12 26.76
CA PRO A 153 0.22 -57.66 26.91
C PRO A 153 1.03 -57.03 28.09
N ALA A 154 1.12 -55.70 28.05
CA ALA A 154 1.22 -54.70 29.14
C ALA A 154 1.88 -55.05 30.51
N SER A 155 2.87 -54.25 30.92
CA SER A 155 2.65 -53.18 31.92
C SER A 155 3.92 -52.40 32.31
N ARG A 156 3.71 -51.34 33.12
CA ARG A 156 4.67 -50.48 33.84
C ARG A 156 5.40 -49.39 33.05
N SER A 157 5.60 -48.28 33.76
CA SER A 157 6.11 -46.99 33.29
C SER A 157 7.54 -46.75 33.79
N LEU A 158 8.29 -45.95 33.05
CA LEU A 158 9.23 -44.98 33.62
C LEU A 158 9.54 -43.85 32.61
N SER A 159 10.11 -42.76 33.11
CA SER A 159 10.19 -41.48 32.41
C SER A 159 11.41 -41.32 31.51
N SER A 160 11.22 -40.79 30.31
CA SER A 160 12.31 -40.33 29.43
C SER A 160 12.28 -38.80 29.30
N ARG A 161 13.22 -38.10 29.94
CA ARG A 161 13.51 -36.68 29.64
C ARG A 161 14.48 -36.63 28.46
N VAL A 162 14.07 -36.04 27.33
CA VAL A 162 14.99 -35.75 26.22
C VAL A 162 15.75 -34.47 26.53
N ALA A 163 17.07 -34.52 26.47
CA ALA A 163 17.93 -33.35 26.64
C ALA A 163 18.04 -32.55 25.34
N ILE A 164 18.06 -31.22 25.46
CA ILE A 164 18.30 -30.30 24.34
C ILE A 164 19.78 -29.90 24.38
N LEU A 165 20.50 -30.09 23.28
CA LEU A 165 21.87 -29.62 23.12
C LEU A 165 21.88 -28.17 22.63
N THR A 166 22.49 -27.28 23.43
CA THR A 166 22.81 -25.90 23.04
C THR A 166 24.30 -25.65 23.27
N SER A 167 25.04 -25.30 22.23
CA SER A 167 26.48 -25.04 22.29
C SER A 167 26.79 -23.54 22.21
N SER A 168 27.56 -23.05 23.18
CA SER A 168 28.07 -21.67 23.20
C SER A 168 29.35 -21.60 24.04
N PRO A 169 30.54 -21.34 23.44
CA PRO A 169 31.78 -21.19 24.19
C PRO A 169 31.98 -19.75 24.67
N SER A 170 32.64 -19.58 25.82
CA SER A 170 33.10 -18.30 26.36
C SER A 170 34.47 -18.49 27.02
N PRO A 171 35.48 -17.64 26.74
CA PRO A 171 36.73 -17.59 27.48
C PRO A 171 36.78 -16.46 28.53
N TYR A 172 37.71 -16.56 29.47
CA TYR A 172 37.71 -15.83 30.75
C TYR A 172 38.48 -14.50 30.75
N LEU A 173 38.15 -13.66 31.75
CA LEU A 173 38.90 -12.48 32.18
C LEU A 173 40.25 -12.85 32.82
N LEU A 174 41.26 -11.99 32.64
CA LEU A 174 42.30 -11.72 33.63
C LEU A 174 42.81 -10.28 33.45
N SER A 175 43.18 -9.63 34.56
CA SER A 175 43.82 -8.30 34.60
C SER A 175 45.20 -8.39 35.27
N PRO A 176 46.02 -7.35 35.12
CA PRO A 176 46.75 -6.85 36.28
C PRO A 176 46.73 -5.32 36.42
N THR A 177 47.24 -4.84 37.56
CA THR A 177 47.07 -3.47 38.07
C THR A 177 48.29 -2.57 37.81
N LEU A 178 48.11 -1.27 38.05
CA LEU A 178 49.11 -0.19 38.00
C LEU A 178 50.41 -0.49 38.77
N TYR A 179 51.50 0.13 38.31
CA TYR A 179 52.63 0.53 39.18
C TYR A 179 53.04 1.97 38.86
N TYR A 180 53.37 2.73 39.92
CA TYR A 180 53.93 4.07 39.84
C TYR A 180 55.44 4.01 40.07
N SER A 181 56.21 4.83 39.36
CA SER A 181 57.53 5.27 39.83
C SER A 181 57.81 6.69 39.34
N SER A 182 58.44 7.48 40.21
CA SER A 182 58.81 8.87 39.97
C SER A 182 60.32 9.00 39.83
N LEU A 183 60.78 9.87 38.93
CA LEU A 183 62.14 10.37 38.87
C LEU A 183 62.14 11.81 38.34
N SER A 184 63.14 12.59 38.72
CA SER A 184 63.15 14.05 38.59
C SER A 184 64.57 14.58 38.33
N LEU A 185 64.67 15.91 38.22
CA LEU A 185 65.87 16.76 38.00
C LEU A 185 66.35 17.00 36.56
N SER A 186 66.18 18.27 36.17
CA SER A 186 67.26 19.20 35.76
C SER A 186 67.79 19.22 34.32
N PHE A 187 67.44 20.33 33.65
CA PHE A 187 68.33 21.27 32.95
C PHE A 187 69.49 20.73 32.09
N ALA A 188 69.33 20.90 30.78
CA ALA A 188 70.43 21.24 29.87
C ALA A 188 70.01 22.41 28.96
N MET A 189 70.78 23.51 28.95
CA MET A 189 70.65 24.55 27.92
C MET A 189 71.33 24.09 26.64
N LEU A 190 70.75 24.34 25.46
CA LEU A 190 71.55 24.64 24.26
C LEU A 190 70.78 25.37 23.15
N ARG A 191 71.11 26.67 23.03
CA ARG A 191 71.09 27.57 21.85
C ARG A 191 69.84 27.66 20.94
N ARG A 192 69.41 28.91 20.73
CA ARG A 192 68.39 29.32 19.75
C ARG A 192 68.91 29.18 18.31
N THR A 193 68.04 28.77 17.39
CA THR A 193 68.07 29.16 15.98
C THR A 193 66.74 29.87 15.63
N PRO A 194 66.76 30.93 14.81
CA PRO A 194 65.54 31.68 14.48
C PRO A 194 64.76 30.96 13.36
N TYR A 195 63.52 30.55 13.66
CA TYR A 195 62.57 30.18 12.61
C TYR A 195 61.95 31.44 12.00
N ILE A 196 61.89 31.47 10.67
CA ILE A 196 61.27 32.54 9.89
C ILE A 196 59.76 32.51 10.15
N LEU A 197 59.18 33.67 10.50
CA LEU A 197 57.74 33.84 10.61
C LEU A 197 57.11 33.76 9.21
N ALA A 198 56.41 32.66 8.93
CA ALA A 198 55.48 32.61 7.82
C ALA A 198 54.36 33.65 8.02
N PRO A 199 53.87 34.33 6.96
CA PRO A 199 52.83 35.33 7.11
C PRO A 199 51.55 34.70 7.66
N ALA A 200 50.89 35.39 8.59
CA ALA A 200 49.62 34.95 9.15
C ALA A 200 48.58 34.85 8.03
N CYS A 201 48.18 33.62 7.67
CA CYS A 201 47.15 33.39 6.67
C CYS A 201 45.80 33.84 7.25
N ASN A 202 45.37 35.05 6.88
CA ASN A 202 44.11 35.62 7.30
C ASN A 202 42.94 34.79 6.74
N TRP A 203 42.49 33.83 7.53
CA TRP A 203 41.17 33.22 7.37
C TRP A 203 40.10 34.29 7.61
N THR A 204 39.75 35.02 6.54
CA THR A 204 38.56 35.87 6.51
C THR A 204 37.34 34.98 6.73
N ALA A 205 36.86 34.94 7.97
CA ALA A 205 35.72 34.12 8.35
C ALA A 205 34.51 34.50 7.48
N ALA A 206 34.00 33.55 6.70
CA ALA A 206 32.79 33.75 5.90
C ALA A 206 31.61 34.14 6.81
N PRO A 207 30.64 34.94 6.33
CA PRO A 207 29.49 35.36 7.14
C PRO A 207 28.76 34.17 7.76
N ARG A 208 28.45 34.28 9.06
CA ARG A 208 27.93 33.17 9.90
C ARG A 208 26.46 32.79 9.60
N ASP A 209 25.88 33.35 8.53
CA ASP A 209 24.47 33.21 8.17
C ASP A 209 24.18 32.03 7.22
N LYS A 210 25.23 31.34 6.72
CA LYS A 210 25.10 30.15 5.87
C LYS A 210 25.30 28.88 6.69
N ALA A 211 24.29 28.01 6.72
CA ALA A 211 24.44 26.67 7.28
C ALA A 211 25.04 25.72 6.24
N HIS A 212 25.98 24.87 6.65
CA HIS A 212 26.68 23.92 5.79
C HIS A 212 26.54 22.48 6.30
N PHE A 213 26.31 21.55 5.37
CA PHE A 213 26.00 20.13 5.63
C PHE A 213 26.69 19.23 4.61
N ASP A 214 27.02 18.00 4.99
CA ASP A 214 27.53 17.00 4.04
C ASP A 214 26.44 16.63 3.01
N VAL A 215 25.18 16.56 3.47
CA VAL A 215 24.01 16.27 2.62
C VAL A 215 22.85 17.21 2.91
N CYS A 216 22.29 17.82 1.86
CA CYS A 216 20.99 18.48 1.91
C CYS A 216 19.94 17.67 1.14
N VAL A 217 18.94 17.15 1.84
CA VAL A 217 17.81 16.42 1.26
C VAL A 217 16.61 17.36 1.10
N ILE A 218 16.08 17.45 -0.12
CA ILE A 218 14.99 18.37 -0.45
C ILE A 218 13.69 17.58 -0.66
N GLY A 219 12.78 17.67 0.30
CA GLY A 219 11.52 16.92 0.37
C GLY A 219 11.54 15.84 1.44
N GLY A 220 10.57 15.90 2.35
CA GLY A 220 10.42 14.99 3.50
C GLY A 220 9.58 13.74 3.21
N GLY A 221 9.41 13.33 1.95
CA GLY A 221 8.75 12.07 1.58
C GLY A 221 9.59 10.83 1.87
N PRO A 222 9.10 9.60 1.63
CA PRO A 222 9.80 8.36 2.01
C PRO A 222 11.21 8.25 1.41
N ALA A 223 11.39 8.63 0.14
CA ALA A 223 12.70 8.69 -0.49
C ALA A 223 13.66 9.68 0.22
N GLY A 224 13.17 10.85 0.64
CA GLY A 224 13.97 11.82 1.37
C GLY A 224 14.35 11.34 2.78
N ILE A 225 13.39 10.74 3.48
CA ILE A 225 13.61 10.13 4.80
C ILE A 225 14.64 8.99 4.71
N ALA A 226 14.52 8.12 3.70
CA ALA A 226 15.45 7.02 3.46
C ALA A 226 16.86 7.53 3.12
N ALA A 227 16.99 8.57 2.30
CA ALA A 227 18.28 9.20 2.00
C ALA A 227 18.91 9.82 3.27
N ALA A 228 18.13 10.56 4.05
CA ALA A 228 18.63 11.25 5.24
C ALA A 228 19.07 10.28 6.34
N LEU A 229 18.28 9.24 6.62
CA LEU A 229 18.65 8.18 7.56
C LEU A 229 19.87 7.40 7.06
N ARG A 230 19.94 7.08 5.75
CA ARG A 230 21.11 6.37 5.18
C ARG A 230 22.39 7.21 5.27
N ALA A 231 22.31 8.53 5.08
CA ALA A 231 23.46 9.41 5.24
C ALA A 231 23.90 9.51 6.72
N ALA A 232 22.96 9.44 7.67
CA ALA A 232 23.25 9.35 9.10
C ALA A 232 23.91 8.00 9.50
N ASP A 233 23.65 6.90 8.79
CA ASP A 233 24.41 5.64 8.97
C ASP A 233 25.91 5.89 8.71
N TYR A 234 26.24 6.57 7.61
CA TYR A 234 27.59 7.04 7.24
C TYR A 234 28.12 8.21 8.12
N LYS A 235 27.42 8.51 9.23
CA LYS A 235 27.75 9.55 10.23
C LYS A 235 27.81 10.97 9.66
N LYS A 236 27.16 11.20 8.52
CA LYS A 236 27.14 12.48 7.84
C LYS A 236 26.25 13.49 8.53
N ARG A 237 26.60 14.78 8.43
CA ARG A 237 25.75 15.89 8.86
C ARG A 237 24.72 16.16 7.76
N VAL A 238 23.44 15.99 8.09
CA VAL A 238 22.33 16.04 7.13
C VAL A 238 21.36 17.15 7.50
N CYS A 239 20.81 17.85 6.51
CA CYS A 239 19.55 18.57 6.66
C CYS A 239 18.46 18.01 5.75
N ILE A 240 17.22 18.00 6.23
CA ILE A 240 16.01 17.75 5.44
C ILE A 240 15.25 19.07 5.33
N VAL A 241 14.92 19.51 4.12
CA VAL A 241 14.08 20.70 3.89
C VAL A 241 12.71 20.24 3.37
N GLU A 242 11.66 20.42 4.18
CA GLU A 242 10.28 20.01 3.84
C GLU A 242 9.32 21.21 3.83
N LYS A 243 8.55 21.34 2.73
CA LYS A 243 7.68 22.48 2.44
C LYS A 243 6.35 22.50 3.21
N SER A 244 5.95 21.38 3.83
CA SER A 244 4.67 21.22 4.52
C SER A 244 4.69 20.19 5.66
N ARG A 245 4.72 18.88 5.36
CA ARG A 245 4.57 17.80 6.36
C ARG A 245 5.49 16.62 6.06
N LEU A 246 5.94 15.95 7.10
CA LEU A 246 6.86 14.83 6.98
C LEU A 246 6.11 13.57 6.52
N GLY A 247 6.77 12.73 5.73
CA GLY A 247 6.17 11.58 5.05
C GLY A 247 5.52 11.91 3.71
N GLY A 248 5.29 13.19 3.38
CA GLY A 248 4.79 13.62 2.07
C GLY A 248 3.53 12.88 1.61
N SER A 249 3.45 12.56 0.30
CA SER A 249 2.30 11.87 -0.31
C SER A 249 2.17 10.37 0.02
N ASP A 250 3.01 9.80 0.89
CA ASP A 250 2.76 8.47 1.45
C ASP A 250 1.77 8.57 2.62
N LEU A 251 2.08 9.41 3.61
CA LEU A 251 1.24 9.62 4.79
C LEU A 251 0.06 10.54 4.52
N TRP A 252 0.19 11.54 3.65
CA TRP A 252 -0.80 12.60 3.46
C TRP A 252 -1.35 12.57 2.04
N ASP A 253 -2.67 12.39 1.90
CA ASP A 253 -3.39 12.41 0.63
C ASP A 253 -2.96 11.34 -0.41
N GLY A 254 -2.32 10.26 0.06
CA GLY A 254 -1.92 9.14 -0.79
C GLY A 254 -1.98 7.78 -0.09
N ALA A 255 -0.86 7.06 -0.06
CA ALA A 255 -0.85 5.60 0.09
C ALA A 255 -1.42 5.10 1.44
N LEU A 256 -0.99 5.65 2.58
CA LEU A 256 -1.43 5.20 3.90
C LEU A 256 -2.92 5.50 4.16
N GLN A 257 -3.38 6.69 3.76
CA GLN A 257 -4.78 7.11 3.94
C GLN A 257 -5.72 6.33 3.02
N SER A 258 -5.37 6.15 1.74
CA SER A 258 -6.16 5.32 0.82
C SER A 258 -6.27 3.88 1.30
N LYS A 259 -5.21 3.32 1.91
CA LYS A 259 -5.17 1.93 2.40
C LYS A 259 -5.97 1.80 3.71
N THR A 260 -5.95 2.83 4.55
CA THR A 260 -6.84 2.92 5.72
C THR A 260 -8.30 2.97 5.30
N MET A 261 -8.67 3.83 4.33
CA MET A 261 -10.01 3.90 3.74
C MET A 261 -10.43 2.58 3.07
N TRP A 262 -9.47 1.90 2.43
CA TRP A 262 -9.66 0.57 1.84
C TRP A 262 -10.05 -0.47 2.89
N GLU A 263 -9.37 -0.54 4.04
CA GLU A 263 -9.74 -1.47 5.12
C GLU A 263 -11.16 -1.20 5.65
N TYR A 264 -11.55 0.07 5.85
CA TYR A 264 -12.94 0.41 6.21
C TYR A 264 -13.94 -0.12 5.16
N SER A 265 -13.68 0.10 3.86
CA SER A 265 -14.54 -0.41 2.79
C SER A 265 -14.54 -1.94 2.67
N THR A 266 -13.43 -2.61 3.01
CA THR A 266 -13.32 -4.07 3.10
C THR A 266 -14.10 -4.63 4.28
N VAL A 267 -14.23 -3.91 5.39
CA VAL A 267 -15.11 -4.28 6.51
C VAL A 267 -16.59 -4.13 6.13
N MET A 268 -16.97 -3.01 5.49
CA MET A 268 -18.35 -2.81 5.01
C MET A 268 -18.79 -3.91 4.05
N ASP A 269 -17.94 -4.25 3.06
CA ASP A 269 -18.18 -5.33 2.09
C ASP A 269 -18.38 -6.71 2.74
N LYS A 270 -17.54 -7.08 3.72
CA LYS A 270 -17.70 -8.33 4.49
C LYS A 270 -19.04 -8.39 5.24
N MET A 271 -19.46 -7.28 5.85
CA MET A 271 -20.69 -7.21 6.62
C MET A 271 -21.95 -7.06 5.74
N ARG A 272 -21.78 -6.77 4.45
CA ARG A 272 -22.82 -6.83 3.42
C ARG A 272 -22.91 -8.20 2.73
N GLY A 273 -21.79 -8.92 2.63
CA GLY A 273 -21.70 -10.22 1.96
C GLY A 273 -21.75 -11.45 2.88
N GLU A 274 -21.12 -12.54 2.43
CA GLU A 274 -21.18 -13.86 3.07
C GLU A 274 -20.79 -13.88 4.57
N THR A 275 -19.91 -12.99 5.02
CA THR A 275 -19.45 -13.03 6.42
C THR A 275 -20.58 -12.65 7.38
N ALA A 276 -21.44 -11.69 7.02
CA ALA A 276 -22.65 -11.42 7.80
C ALA A 276 -23.65 -12.58 7.72
N ILE A 277 -23.90 -13.13 6.53
CA ILE A 277 -24.85 -14.24 6.35
C ILE A 277 -24.43 -15.47 7.19
N ARG A 278 -23.13 -15.79 7.27
CA ARG A 278 -22.61 -16.88 8.11
C ARG A 278 -22.65 -16.60 9.63
N LEU A 279 -22.79 -15.35 10.06
CA LEU A 279 -22.83 -14.94 11.47
C LEU A 279 -24.24 -14.66 11.99
N TYR A 280 -25.13 -14.13 11.15
CA TYR A 280 -26.44 -13.59 11.51
C TYR A 280 -27.60 -14.21 10.72
N GLY A 281 -27.32 -15.00 9.67
CA GLY A 281 -28.32 -15.55 8.74
C GLY A 281 -28.72 -14.60 7.60
N GLU A 282 -28.39 -13.31 7.71
CA GLU A 282 -28.74 -12.27 6.73
C GLU A 282 -27.59 -11.27 6.47
N SER A 283 -27.78 -10.40 5.48
CA SER A 283 -26.89 -9.25 5.23
C SER A 283 -27.25 -8.08 6.14
N LEU A 284 -26.25 -7.43 6.74
CA LEU A 284 -26.46 -6.28 7.61
C LEU A 284 -26.54 -4.94 6.86
N ASP A 285 -26.62 -4.94 5.53
CA ASP A 285 -26.59 -3.73 4.69
C ASP A 285 -27.56 -2.63 5.15
N ARG A 286 -28.82 -3.01 5.46
CA ARG A 286 -29.87 -2.09 5.94
C ARG A 286 -29.61 -1.46 7.32
N CYS A 287 -28.59 -1.94 8.04
CA CYS A 287 -28.27 -1.56 9.40
C CYS A 287 -26.87 -0.91 9.53
N LEU A 288 -26.15 -0.71 8.42
CA LEU A 288 -24.73 -0.33 8.42
C LEU A 288 -24.47 0.98 7.69
N GLU A 289 -24.42 2.07 8.44
CA GLU A 289 -23.92 3.35 7.97
C GLU A 289 -22.45 3.56 8.38
N ILE A 290 -21.60 3.96 7.42
CA ILE A 290 -20.23 4.39 7.72
C ILE A 290 -20.23 5.81 8.32
N ASP A 291 -19.65 5.93 9.51
CA ASP A 291 -19.36 7.23 10.14
C ASP A 291 -18.11 7.86 9.48
N GLU A 292 -18.34 8.74 8.52
CA GLU A 292 -17.30 9.44 7.76
C GLU A 292 -16.45 10.40 8.60
N VAL A 293 -16.93 10.84 9.77
CA VAL A 293 -16.18 11.70 10.69
C VAL A 293 -15.18 10.85 11.46
N LYS A 294 -15.61 9.69 12.01
CA LYS A 294 -14.71 8.71 12.62
C LYS A 294 -13.72 8.13 11.60
N MET A 295 -14.16 7.84 10.37
CA MET A 295 -13.29 7.34 9.30
C MET A 295 -12.18 8.34 8.96
N ARG A 296 -12.51 9.61 8.68
CA ARG A 296 -11.49 10.65 8.38
C ARG A 296 -10.55 10.89 9.55
N ARG A 297 -11.09 10.99 10.78
CA ARG A 297 -10.26 11.11 12.00
C ARG A 297 -9.34 9.89 12.20
N SER A 298 -9.77 8.69 11.78
CA SER A 298 -8.93 7.49 11.81
C SER A 298 -7.77 7.57 10.81
N MET A 299 -8.03 8.00 9.57
CA MET A 299 -6.99 8.27 8.56
C MET A 299 -5.96 9.30 9.06
N GLU A 300 -6.42 10.41 9.64
CA GLU A 300 -5.56 11.41 10.28
C GLU A 300 -4.73 10.80 11.41
N THR A 301 -5.36 10.05 12.32
CA THR A 301 -4.69 9.42 13.48
C THR A 301 -3.59 8.45 13.06
N VAL A 302 -3.87 7.57 12.09
CA VAL A 302 -2.89 6.60 11.54
C VAL A 302 -1.71 7.33 10.87
N SER A 303 -1.99 8.44 10.18
CA SER A 303 -0.96 9.26 9.53
C SER A 303 -0.07 9.99 10.56
N HIS A 304 -0.67 10.56 11.61
CA HIS A 304 0.04 11.19 12.72
C HIS A 304 0.93 10.20 13.47
N ILE A 305 0.44 8.99 13.79
CA ILE A 305 1.24 7.93 14.45
C ILE A 305 2.50 7.60 13.64
N ARG A 306 2.42 7.60 12.30
CA ARG A 306 3.57 7.36 11.43
C ARG A 306 4.50 8.57 11.34
N GLU A 307 3.96 9.80 11.29
CA GLU A 307 4.75 11.03 11.31
C GLU A 307 5.57 11.14 12.62
N ASP A 308 4.95 10.87 13.77
CA ASP A 308 5.61 10.85 15.09
C ASP A 308 6.72 9.79 15.17
N GLN A 309 6.49 8.60 14.61
CA GLN A 309 7.49 7.53 14.55
C GLN A 309 8.70 7.91 13.68
N ILE A 310 8.50 8.60 12.56
CA ILE A 310 9.60 9.10 11.72
C ILE A 310 10.33 10.24 12.44
N LEU A 311 9.60 11.18 13.06
CA LEU A 311 10.19 12.25 13.87
C LEU A 311 11.03 11.70 15.03
N ALA A 312 10.63 10.60 15.66
CA ALA A 312 11.43 9.91 16.67
C ALA A 312 12.72 9.30 16.08
N ALA A 313 12.64 8.64 14.92
CA ALA A 313 13.81 8.07 14.23
C ALA A 313 14.82 9.14 13.76
N LEU A 314 14.32 10.27 13.24
CA LEU A 314 15.16 11.41 12.87
C LEU A 314 15.82 12.04 14.09
N LYS A 315 15.09 12.23 15.21
CA LYS A 315 15.66 12.76 16.47
C LYS A 315 16.68 11.82 17.12
N ALA A 316 16.53 10.51 16.96
CA ALA A 316 17.54 9.54 17.40
C ALA A 316 18.81 9.57 16.52
N SER A 317 18.68 10.04 15.28
CA SER A 317 19.79 10.23 14.34
C SER A 317 20.45 11.59 14.59
N ALA A 318 21.34 11.66 15.59
CA ALA A 318 21.93 12.90 16.15
C ALA A 318 22.52 13.91 15.14
N ASN A 319 22.80 13.49 13.91
CA ASN A 319 23.39 14.33 12.85
C ASN A 319 22.36 14.87 11.83
N VAL A 320 21.05 14.67 12.04
CA VAL A 320 19.99 15.06 11.08
C VAL A 320 19.16 16.25 11.59
N GLU A 321 19.19 17.37 10.88
CA GLU A 321 18.38 18.56 11.16
C GLU A 321 17.16 18.64 10.22
N LEU A 322 15.94 18.73 10.77
CA LEU A 322 14.72 18.93 9.99
C LEU A 322 14.34 20.42 9.95
N MET A 323 14.36 21.02 8.76
CA MET A 323 13.96 22.39 8.51
C MET A 323 12.63 22.44 7.75
N TYR A 324 11.65 23.17 8.31
CA TYR A 324 10.40 23.46 7.60
C TYR A 324 10.55 24.70 6.72
N GLY A 325 10.29 24.55 5.43
CA GLY A 325 10.35 25.62 4.43
C GLY A 325 10.48 25.09 3.00
N ARG A 326 10.31 25.97 2.02
CA ARG A 326 10.54 25.65 0.60
C ARG A 326 12.00 25.91 0.25
N ALA A 327 12.71 24.86 -0.15
CA ALA A 327 13.97 24.97 -0.87
C ALA A 327 13.77 25.55 -2.27
N THR A 328 14.70 26.44 -2.68
CA THR A 328 14.89 26.90 -4.05
C THR A 328 16.40 27.00 -4.29
N PHE A 329 16.94 26.40 -5.35
CA PHE A 329 18.35 26.57 -5.71
C PHE A 329 18.62 28.01 -6.15
N ASN A 330 19.63 28.62 -5.55
CA ASN A 330 20.22 29.89 -5.98
C ASN A 330 21.37 29.65 -6.98
N SER A 331 22.03 28.49 -6.85
CA SER A 331 23.11 28.01 -7.72
C SER A 331 23.23 26.49 -7.58
N ASN A 332 24.19 25.88 -8.28
CA ASN A 332 24.56 24.48 -8.06
C ASN A 332 24.92 24.12 -6.60
N HIS A 333 25.39 25.06 -5.77
CA HIS A 333 25.97 24.77 -4.45
C HIS A 333 25.19 25.38 -3.27
N GLU A 334 24.06 26.04 -3.55
CA GLU A 334 23.32 26.79 -2.54
C GLU A 334 21.81 26.72 -2.81
N ILE A 335 21.04 26.44 -1.76
CA ILE A 335 19.59 26.65 -1.72
C ILE A 335 19.23 27.76 -0.72
N GLN A 336 18.17 28.49 -1.04
CA GLN A 336 17.42 29.27 -0.07
C GLN A 336 16.24 28.43 0.44
N CYS A 337 16.12 28.29 1.75
CA CYS A 337 14.96 27.72 2.43
C CYS A 337 14.08 28.87 2.97
N HIS A 338 12.83 28.97 2.49
CA HIS A 338 11.86 29.98 2.94
C HIS A 338 10.71 29.31 3.71
N ASN A 339 10.58 29.60 5.00
CA ASN A 339 9.46 29.18 5.83
C ASN A 339 8.28 30.16 5.70
N LYS A 340 7.16 29.70 5.15
CA LYS A 340 5.95 30.52 4.92
C LYS A 340 5.16 30.91 6.16
N LEU A 341 5.40 30.27 7.32
CA LEU A 341 4.67 30.50 8.56
C LEU A 341 5.39 31.50 9.47
N THR A 342 6.72 31.44 9.52
CA THR A 342 7.56 32.39 10.25
C THR A 342 8.07 33.55 9.38
N MET A 343 7.96 33.44 8.06
CA MET A 343 8.61 34.30 7.05
C MET A 343 10.14 34.26 7.06
N ASP A 344 10.75 33.29 7.78
CA ASP A 344 12.19 33.12 7.81
C ASP A 344 12.76 32.71 6.45
N TYR A 345 13.93 33.25 6.13
CA TYR A 345 14.80 32.79 5.05
C TYR A 345 16.10 32.26 5.65
N ARG A 346 16.56 31.09 5.21
CA ARG A 346 17.86 30.50 5.57
C ARG A 346 18.62 30.10 4.32
N THR A 347 19.89 30.46 4.25
CA THR A 347 20.78 30.04 3.16
C THR A 347 21.52 28.77 3.57
N ILE A 348 21.41 27.72 2.75
CA ILE A 348 21.94 26.39 3.03
C ILE A 348 22.88 26.00 1.89
N THR A 349 24.07 25.56 2.24
CA THR A 349 25.04 24.95 1.32
C THR A 349 25.27 23.50 1.72
N ALA A 350 25.65 22.65 0.77
CA ALA A 350 26.03 21.28 1.07
C ALA A 350 27.04 20.73 0.07
N ASP A 351 27.82 19.73 0.49
CA ASP A 351 28.66 18.95 -0.43
C ASP A 351 27.78 18.22 -1.46
N TYR A 352 26.67 17.63 -1.02
CA TYR A 352 25.73 16.91 -1.87
C TYR A 352 24.27 17.35 -1.67
N PHE A 353 23.50 17.40 -2.75
CA PHE A 353 22.06 17.68 -2.73
C PHE A 353 21.26 16.48 -3.25
N ILE A 354 20.21 16.08 -2.53
CA ILE A 354 19.33 14.97 -2.93
C ILE A 354 17.89 15.49 -3.08
N VAL A 355 17.45 15.63 -4.32
CA VAL A 355 16.09 16.07 -4.68
C VAL A 355 15.12 14.90 -4.56
N ALA A 356 14.27 14.95 -3.54
CA ALA A 356 13.24 13.96 -3.21
C ALA A 356 11.83 14.59 -3.18
N THR A 357 11.60 15.64 -3.98
CA THR A 357 10.39 16.48 -3.95
C THR A 357 9.11 15.80 -4.46
N GLY A 358 9.23 14.59 -5.01
CA GLY A 358 8.12 13.70 -5.32
C GLY A 358 7.33 14.05 -6.58
N SER A 359 6.03 13.73 -6.57
CA SER A 359 5.10 13.95 -7.67
C SER A 359 3.85 14.70 -7.22
N LYS A 360 3.06 15.15 -8.21
CA LYS A 360 1.72 15.75 -8.06
C LYS A 360 0.77 15.17 -9.12
N PRO A 361 -0.57 15.28 -8.96
CA PRO A 361 -1.53 14.88 -9.97
C PRO A 361 -1.28 15.55 -11.33
N ARG A 362 -1.47 14.80 -12.41
CA ARG A 362 -1.44 15.34 -13.76
C ARG A 362 -2.70 16.18 -13.99
N LYS A 363 -2.52 17.44 -14.39
CA LYS A 363 -3.62 18.30 -14.83
C LYS A 363 -4.27 17.74 -16.09
N HIS A 364 -5.59 17.76 -16.17
CA HIS A 364 -6.31 17.48 -17.42
C HIS A 364 -6.10 18.65 -18.40
N PRO A 365 -6.06 18.44 -19.74
CA PRO A 365 -5.73 19.51 -20.68
C PRO A 365 -6.71 20.69 -20.68
N PHE A 366 -8.01 20.42 -20.51
CA PHE A 366 -9.09 21.41 -20.57
C PHE A 366 -10.00 21.44 -19.32
N VAL A 367 -9.77 20.56 -18.34
CA VAL A 367 -10.58 20.53 -17.11
C VAL A 367 -9.72 20.99 -15.93
N ALA A 368 -10.12 22.11 -15.31
CA ALA A 368 -9.49 22.62 -14.10
C ALA A 368 -10.03 21.88 -12.87
N ALA A 369 -9.13 21.38 -12.02
CA ALA A 369 -9.49 20.91 -10.69
C ALA A 369 -9.59 22.11 -9.74
N ASP A 370 -10.79 22.40 -9.23
CA ASP A 370 -11.05 23.45 -8.23
C ASP A 370 -10.87 22.96 -6.79
N GLY A 371 -10.77 21.64 -6.59
CA GLY A 371 -10.66 21.00 -5.28
C GLY A 371 -11.98 20.84 -4.53
N ARG A 372 -13.13 21.20 -5.15
CA ARG A 372 -14.48 21.15 -4.55
C ARG A 372 -15.45 20.35 -5.41
N LEU A 373 -15.71 20.81 -6.64
CA LEU A 373 -16.49 20.09 -7.65
C LEU A 373 -15.62 19.11 -8.44
N VAL A 374 -14.44 19.55 -8.86
CA VAL A 374 -13.47 18.76 -9.62
C VAL A 374 -12.22 18.58 -8.77
N MET A 375 -12.04 17.36 -8.27
CA MET A 375 -11.01 16.98 -7.31
C MET A 375 -9.86 16.19 -7.95
N THR A 376 -8.81 15.98 -7.16
CA THR A 376 -7.69 15.05 -7.43
C THR A 376 -7.49 14.15 -6.19
N SER A 377 -6.52 13.24 -6.23
CA SER A 377 -6.07 12.48 -5.04
C SER A 377 -5.82 13.38 -3.82
N ASP A 378 -5.29 14.57 -4.07
CA ASP A 378 -4.85 15.55 -3.06
C ASP A 378 -6.04 16.23 -2.33
N HIS A 379 -7.28 15.93 -2.74
CA HIS A 379 -8.51 16.51 -2.20
C HIS A 379 -9.52 15.45 -1.73
N ILE A 380 -9.69 14.36 -2.48
CA ILE A 380 -10.80 13.39 -2.33
C ILE A 380 -10.89 12.75 -0.94
N MET A 381 -9.77 12.46 -0.26
CA MET A 381 -9.77 11.81 1.06
C MET A 381 -10.07 12.75 2.24
N ARG A 382 -10.05 14.07 2.00
CA ARG A 382 -10.44 15.10 2.99
C ARG A 382 -11.91 15.51 2.84
N ALA A 383 -12.46 15.38 1.64
CA ALA A 383 -13.85 15.70 1.32
C ALA A 383 -14.84 14.76 2.03
N PRO A 384 -16.09 15.21 2.29
CA PRO A 384 -17.22 14.33 2.52
C PRO A 384 -17.48 13.44 1.29
N LEU A 385 -18.09 12.27 1.48
CA LEU A 385 -18.48 11.44 0.35
C LEU A 385 -19.62 12.13 -0.43
N PRO A 386 -19.50 12.31 -1.75
CA PRO A 386 -20.60 12.83 -2.56
C PRO A 386 -21.70 11.79 -2.75
N LYS A 387 -22.92 12.23 -3.08
CA LYS A 387 -24.01 11.33 -3.53
C LYS A 387 -23.66 10.63 -4.85
N SER A 388 -22.94 11.32 -5.74
CA SER A 388 -22.49 10.75 -7.01
C SER A 388 -21.14 11.33 -7.46
N LEU A 389 -20.32 10.48 -8.10
CA LEU A 389 -18.93 10.77 -8.45
C LEU A 389 -18.58 10.21 -9.84
N VAL A 390 -18.04 11.04 -10.74
CA VAL A 390 -17.34 10.56 -11.94
C VAL A 390 -15.82 10.54 -11.74
N ILE A 391 -15.15 9.47 -12.17
CA ILE A 391 -13.71 9.31 -12.08
C ILE A 391 -13.13 9.29 -13.50
N VAL A 392 -12.20 10.21 -13.79
CA VAL A 392 -11.58 10.34 -15.12
C VAL A 392 -10.27 9.57 -15.15
N GLY A 393 -10.28 8.39 -15.79
CA GLY A 393 -9.12 7.51 -16.01
C GLY A 393 -9.07 6.28 -15.11
N ALA A 394 -9.32 5.09 -15.68
CA ALA A 394 -9.25 3.79 -14.99
C ALA A 394 -7.83 3.21 -14.85
N GLY A 395 -6.89 4.07 -14.44
CA GLY A 395 -5.60 3.62 -13.90
C GLY A 395 -5.73 3.14 -12.45
N VAL A 396 -4.63 2.66 -11.84
CA VAL A 396 -4.62 2.13 -10.45
C VAL A 396 -5.37 3.03 -9.47
N ILE A 397 -5.06 4.33 -9.45
CA ILE A 397 -5.67 5.31 -8.53
C ILE A 397 -7.18 5.46 -8.78
N GLY A 398 -7.62 5.48 -10.04
CA GLY A 398 -9.03 5.58 -10.38
C GLY A 398 -9.81 4.33 -9.98
N CYS A 399 -9.27 3.14 -10.28
CA CYS A 399 -9.86 1.87 -9.90
C CYS A 399 -9.85 1.62 -8.37
N GLU A 400 -8.82 2.12 -7.68
CA GLU A 400 -8.70 2.10 -6.22
C GLU A 400 -9.81 2.96 -5.60
N PHE A 401 -9.94 4.24 -5.97
CA PHE A 401 -11.02 5.08 -5.45
C PHE A 401 -12.41 4.58 -5.84
N ALA A 402 -12.61 4.06 -7.06
CA ALA A 402 -13.88 3.46 -7.47
C ALA A 402 -14.26 2.27 -6.57
N GLY A 403 -13.33 1.32 -6.38
CA GLY A 403 -13.55 0.12 -5.58
C GLY A 403 -13.64 0.38 -4.07
N ILE A 404 -13.03 1.44 -3.56
CA ILE A 404 -13.19 1.88 -2.16
C ILE A 404 -14.57 2.54 -1.98
N ILE A 405 -14.88 3.56 -2.78
CA ILE A 405 -16.08 4.38 -2.61
C ILE A 405 -17.36 3.58 -2.88
N GLY A 406 -17.37 2.72 -3.91
CA GLY A 406 -18.48 1.80 -4.17
C GLY A 406 -18.77 0.85 -2.99
N ARG A 407 -17.73 0.26 -2.38
CA ARG A 407 -17.88 -0.63 -1.21
C ARG A 407 -18.34 0.09 0.07
N LEU A 408 -18.09 1.40 0.19
CA LEU A 408 -18.69 2.22 1.25
C LEU A 408 -20.21 2.40 1.05
N GLY A 409 -20.70 2.34 -0.20
CA GLY A 409 -22.13 2.21 -0.53
C GLY A 409 -22.97 3.47 -0.33
N LYS A 410 -22.33 4.64 -0.21
CA LYS A 410 -22.99 5.96 -0.07
C LYS A 410 -23.01 6.79 -1.36
N THR A 411 -22.33 6.33 -2.42
CA THR A 411 -22.04 7.12 -3.62
C THR A 411 -22.29 6.31 -4.88
N LYS A 412 -23.07 6.86 -5.83
CA LYS A 412 -23.18 6.34 -7.20
C LYS A 412 -21.91 6.70 -7.97
N VAL A 413 -21.09 5.71 -8.31
CA VAL A 413 -19.79 5.92 -8.95
C VAL A 413 -19.85 5.60 -10.44
N SER A 414 -19.24 6.45 -11.27
CA SER A 414 -18.91 6.14 -12.66
C SER A 414 -17.41 6.35 -12.90
N ILE A 415 -16.81 5.57 -13.78
CA ILE A 415 -15.39 5.71 -14.17
C ILE A 415 -15.26 5.68 -15.70
N ILE A 416 -14.44 6.57 -16.24
CA ILE A 416 -14.21 6.71 -17.69
C ILE A 416 -12.85 6.10 -18.05
N ASP A 417 -12.84 5.17 -19.01
CA ASP A 417 -11.61 4.71 -19.66
C ASP A 417 -11.70 4.82 -21.18
N LYS A 418 -10.59 5.26 -21.78
CA LYS A 418 -10.36 5.34 -23.22
C LYS A 418 -10.05 3.96 -23.82
N ALA A 419 -9.63 3.00 -22.99
CA ALA A 419 -9.37 1.63 -23.36
C ALA A 419 -10.65 0.77 -23.39
N PRO A 420 -10.62 -0.43 -24.02
CA PRO A 420 -11.75 -1.36 -24.00
C PRO A 420 -12.04 -1.99 -22.63
N HIS A 421 -11.10 -1.93 -21.69
CA HIS A 421 -11.16 -2.56 -20.37
C HIS A 421 -10.22 -1.83 -19.41
N ILE A 422 -10.53 -1.86 -18.11
CA ILE A 422 -9.72 -1.14 -17.10
C ILE A 422 -8.33 -1.76 -16.92
N LEU A 423 -7.38 -1.00 -16.35
CA LEU A 423 -6.01 -1.48 -16.09
C LEU A 423 -5.31 -2.09 -17.34
N PRO A 424 -5.24 -1.39 -18.49
CA PRO A 424 -4.91 -1.96 -19.82
C PRO A 424 -3.47 -2.48 -20.03
N TRP A 425 -2.74 -2.75 -18.96
CA TRP A 425 -1.44 -3.42 -18.93
C TRP A 425 -1.47 -4.80 -18.25
N GLU A 426 -2.54 -5.15 -17.52
CA GLU A 426 -2.72 -6.47 -16.90
C GLU A 426 -3.47 -7.47 -17.79
N ASP A 427 -3.46 -8.74 -17.39
CA ASP A 427 -4.12 -9.82 -18.13
C ASP A 427 -5.66 -9.80 -17.92
N PRO A 428 -6.45 -10.21 -18.93
CA PRO A 428 -7.92 -10.17 -18.87
C PRO A 428 -8.56 -10.94 -17.71
N ASP A 429 -7.91 -11.97 -17.16
CA ASP A 429 -8.43 -12.72 -16.01
C ASP A 429 -8.33 -11.97 -14.68
N ILE A 430 -7.40 -11.01 -14.57
CA ILE A 430 -7.32 -10.06 -13.46
C ILE A 430 -8.35 -8.95 -13.67
N VAL A 431 -8.39 -8.38 -14.86
CA VAL A 431 -9.27 -7.25 -15.21
C VAL A 431 -10.74 -7.62 -14.99
N HIS A 432 -11.20 -8.75 -15.53
CA HIS A 432 -12.57 -9.24 -15.35
C HIS A 432 -12.94 -9.54 -13.89
N MET A 433 -11.99 -9.93 -13.04
CA MET A 433 -12.22 -10.13 -11.61
C MET A 433 -12.47 -8.79 -10.89
N ILE A 434 -11.77 -7.72 -11.30
CA ILE A 434 -11.92 -6.38 -10.72
C ILE A 434 -13.18 -5.69 -11.24
N GLU A 435 -13.50 -5.81 -12.53
CA GLU A 435 -14.72 -5.30 -13.17
C GLU A 435 -15.96 -5.94 -12.53
N ARG A 436 -16.04 -7.28 -12.41
CA ARG A 436 -17.11 -7.95 -11.63
C ARG A 436 -17.23 -7.46 -10.19
N GLY A 437 -16.11 -7.11 -9.56
CA GLY A 437 -16.07 -6.53 -8.22
C GLY A 437 -16.57 -5.08 -8.17
N MET A 438 -16.50 -4.35 -9.29
CA MET A 438 -17.04 -3.00 -9.47
C MET A 438 -18.55 -3.04 -9.75
N ASP A 439 -18.98 -3.93 -10.66
CA ASP A 439 -20.39 -4.15 -11.01
C ASP A 439 -21.25 -4.42 -9.77
N ARG A 440 -20.80 -5.34 -8.92
CA ARG A 440 -21.50 -5.72 -7.67
C ARG A 440 -21.75 -4.52 -6.75
N VAL A 441 -20.84 -3.54 -6.74
CA VAL A 441 -20.88 -2.39 -5.82
C VAL A 441 -21.37 -1.11 -6.52
N GLY A 442 -22.05 -1.26 -7.67
CA GLY A 442 -22.74 -0.17 -8.36
C GLY A 442 -21.80 0.83 -9.07
N VAL A 443 -20.56 0.44 -9.35
CA VAL A 443 -19.62 1.25 -10.13
C VAL A 443 -19.89 1.02 -11.61
N VAL A 444 -20.23 2.08 -12.36
CA VAL A 444 -20.44 2.02 -13.82
C VAL A 444 -19.14 2.33 -14.55
N VAL A 445 -18.71 1.47 -15.47
CA VAL A 445 -17.52 1.68 -16.31
C VAL A 445 -17.93 2.17 -17.70
N HIS A 446 -17.54 3.39 -18.06
CA HIS A 446 -17.64 3.91 -19.43
C HIS A 446 -16.40 3.46 -20.21
N HIS A 447 -16.48 2.26 -20.80
CA HIS A 447 -15.44 1.69 -21.67
C HIS A 447 -15.32 2.44 -23.00
N ASN A 448 -14.16 2.36 -23.67
CA ASN A 448 -13.91 2.96 -24.99
C ASN A 448 -14.33 4.43 -25.11
N SER A 449 -14.28 5.19 -24.02
CA SER A 449 -14.88 6.51 -23.90
C SER A 449 -13.83 7.59 -23.68
N ASP A 450 -13.84 8.62 -24.52
CA ASP A 450 -13.14 9.87 -24.23
C ASP A 450 -14.05 10.80 -23.42
N LEU A 451 -13.52 11.44 -22.37
CA LEU A 451 -14.16 12.64 -21.82
C LEU A 451 -14.10 13.73 -22.90
N TYR A 452 -15.28 14.15 -23.37
CA TYR A 452 -15.44 15.15 -24.42
C TYR A 452 -15.54 16.56 -23.82
N ASP A 453 -16.37 16.73 -22.79
CA ASP A 453 -16.59 17.99 -22.09
C ASP A 453 -16.89 17.75 -20.59
N MET A 454 -16.61 18.76 -19.75
CA MET A 454 -16.95 18.77 -18.33
C MET A 454 -17.06 20.20 -17.80
N GLN A 455 -18.24 20.57 -17.31
CA GLN A 455 -18.56 21.91 -16.81
C GLN A 455 -19.34 21.86 -15.48
N PRO A 456 -19.32 22.95 -14.67
CA PRO A 456 -20.26 23.10 -13.56
C PRO A 456 -21.70 23.05 -14.07
N TRP A 457 -22.61 22.49 -13.25
CA TRP A 457 -24.03 22.43 -13.56
C TRP A 457 -24.87 22.73 -12.32
N GLU A 458 -25.99 23.39 -12.52
CA GLU A 458 -27.03 23.65 -11.53
C GLU A 458 -28.37 23.28 -12.17
N GLU A 459 -29.27 22.69 -11.39
CA GLU A 459 -30.55 22.19 -11.87
C GLU A 459 -31.47 23.33 -12.33
N THR A 460 -32.01 23.21 -13.54
CA THR A 460 -33.07 24.09 -14.05
C THR A 460 -34.45 23.64 -13.57
N GLU A 461 -35.42 24.56 -13.52
CA GLU A 461 -36.79 24.25 -13.09
C GLU A 461 -37.43 23.13 -13.94
N ALA A 462 -37.15 23.11 -15.25
CA ALA A 462 -37.63 22.07 -16.16
C ALA A 462 -36.97 20.68 -15.90
N GLU A 463 -35.70 20.63 -15.48
CA GLU A 463 -35.06 19.39 -15.04
C GLU A 463 -35.68 18.89 -13.72
N ALA A 464 -36.00 19.82 -12.79
CA ALA A 464 -36.65 19.49 -11.53
C ALA A 464 -38.08 18.97 -11.70
N GLU A 465 -38.84 19.49 -12.67
CA GLU A 465 -40.19 19.00 -13.01
C GLU A 465 -40.17 17.65 -13.74
N ALA A 466 -39.18 17.42 -14.61
CA ALA A 466 -39.00 16.15 -15.32
C ALA A 466 -38.41 15.02 -14.44
N ARG A 467 -37.85 15.37 -13.28
CA ARG A 467 -37.19 14.44 -12.35
C ARG A 467 -38.20 13.50 -11.68
N HIS A 468 -38.00 12.19 -11.81
CA HIS A 468 -38.78 11.22 -11.04
C HIS A 468 -38.50 11.41 -9.52
N PRO A 469 -39.52 11.53 -8.64
CA PRO A 469 -39.34 11.82 -7.20
C PRO A 469 -38.55 10.80 -6.36
N ALA A 470 -37.95 9.80 -6.99
CA ALA A 470 -37.16 8.74 -6.36
C ALA A 470 -35.68 8.72 -6.82
N ASP A 471 -35.27 9.56 -7.78
CA ASP A 471 -33.86 9.67 -8.17
C ASP A 471 -33.12 10.65 -7.22
N PRO A 472 -32.13 10.20 -6.44
CA PRO A 472 -31.38 11.03 -5.50
C PRO A 472 -30.33 11.94 -6.17
N ALA A 473 -30.53 12.29 -7.45
CA ALA A 473 -29.65 13.15 -8.23
C ALA A 473 -29.31 14.47 -7.52
N PRO A 474 -28.11 15.03 -7.74
CA PRO A 474 -27.73 16.34 -7.21
C PRO A 474 -28.64 17.47 -7.75
N GLN A 475 -28.69 18.60 -7.05
CA GLN A 475 -29.32 19.84 -7.54
C GLN A 475 -28.27 20.83 -8.10
N SER A 476 -26.99 20.57 -7.85
CA SER A 476 -25.85 21.21 -8.49
C SER A 476 -24.61 20.33 -8.36
N GLY A 477 -23.64 20.52 -9.25
CA GLY A 477 -22.45 19.67 -9.32
C GLY A 477 -21.67 19.86 -10.62
N VAL A 478 -21.42 18.75 -11.31
CA VAL A 478 -20.67 18.66 -12.56
C VAL A 478 -21.51 17.92 -13.60
N GLN A 479 -21.72 18.56 -14.75
CA GLN A 479 -22.15 17.89 -15.97
C GLN A 479 -20.91 17.42 -16.75
N TYR A 480 -20.92 16.21 -17.27
CA TYR A 480 -19.86 15.67 -18.12
C TYR A 480 -20.44 14.96 -19.34
N THR A 481 -19.76 15.11 -20.48
CA THR A 481 -20.11 14.46 -21.73
C THR A 481 -19.02 13.48 -22.11
N VAL A 482 -19.38 12.22 -22.36
CA VAL A 482 -18.48 11.20 -22.93
C VAL A 482 -18.71 11.05 -24.43
N MET A 483 -17.64 10.81 -25.17
CA MET A 483 -17.68 10.40 -26.58
C MET A 483 -17.23 8.95 -26.68
N ASP A 484 -18.10 8.10 -27.21
CA ASP A 484 -17.72 6.73 -27.62
C ASP A 484 -16.71 6.82 -28.78
N ARG A 485 -15.55 6.19 -28.61
CA ARG A 485 -14.43 6.24 -29.56
C ARG A 485 -14.70 5.47 -30.87
N SER A 486 -15.66 4.55 -30.86
CA SER A 486 -16.05 3.71 -31.99
C SER A 486 -17.26 4.27 -32.76
N THR A 487 -18.32 4.68 -32.05
CA THR A 487 -19.56 5.19 -32.68
C THR A 487 -19.58 6.71 -32.85
N ARG A 488 -18.72 7.44 -32.14
CA ARG A 488 -18.72 8.91 -32.01
C ARG A 488 -19.99 9.51 -31.38
N MET A 489 -20.85 8.67 -30.82
CA MET A 489 -22.01 9.11 -30.06
C MET A 489 -21.56 9.89 -28.82
N LEU A 490 -22.25 10.99 -28.53
CA LEU A 490 -22.07 11.79 -27.32
C LEU A 490 -23.18 11.47 -26.32
N THR A 491 -22.80 11.21 -25.06
CA THR A 491 -23.76 11.00 -23.96
C THR A 491 -23.40 11.88 -22.78
N THR A 492 -24.37 12.67 -22.31
CA THR A 492 -24.19 13.63 -21.21
C THR A 492 -24.78 13.10 -19.92
N PHE A 493 -24.09 13.33 -18.80
CA PHE A 493 -24.44 12.86 -17.46
C PHE A 493 -24.21 13.96 -16.41
N GLN A 494 -24.91 13.88 -15.28
CA GLN A 494 -24.77 14.80 -14.14
C GLN A 494 -24.35 14.04 -12.87
N VAL A 495 -23.40 14.60 -12.11
CA VAL A 495 -22.93 14.07 -10.82
C VAL A 495 -22.61 15.21 -9.86
N GLU A 496 -22.58 14.94 -8.55
CA GLU A 496 -22.22 15.99 -7.57
C GLU A 496 -20.77 16.45 -7.77
N ARG A 497 -19.85 15.52 -8.06
CA ARG A 497 -18.41 15.79 -8.18
C ARG A 497 -17.71 14.94 -9.23
N ALA A 498 -16.53 15.38 -9.63
CA ALA A 498 -15.57 14.66 -10.47
C ALA A 498 -14.23 14.45 -9.74
N LEU A 499 -13.51 13.38 -10.11
CA LEU A 499 -12.15 13.06 -9.68
C LEU A 499 -11.25 12.84 -10.90
N ILE A 500 -10.23 13.67 -11.05
CA ILE A 500 -9.21 13.53 -12.09
C ILE A 500 -8.12 12.56 -11.62
N ALA A 501 -8.08 11.36 -12.23
CA ALA A 501 -7.22 10.23 -11.84
C ALA A 501 -6.22 9.80 -12.95
N ILE A 502 -5.96 10.66 -13.93
CA ILE A 502 -5.10 10.43 -15.12
C ILE A 502 -3.58 10.31 -14.84
N GLY A 503 -3.21 9.75 -13.69
CA GLY A 503 -1.83 9.57 -13.24
C GLY A 503 -1.19 10.83 -12.65
N ARG A 504 0.11 10.73 -12.36
CA ARG A 504 0.91 11.78 -11.70
C ARG A 504 2.08 12.25 -12.60
N VAL A 505 2.77 13.29 -12.16
CA VAL A 505 3.95 13.90 -12.79
C VAL A 505 4.94 14.38 -11.72
N PRO A 506 6.27 14.40 -11.98
CA PRO A 506 7.26 15.01 -11.10
C PRO A 506 6.90 16.42 -10.59
N ASP A 507 7.25 16.75 -9.35
CA ASP A 507 7.16 18.10 -8.80
C ASP A 507 8.54 18.68 -8.43
N PHE A 508 9.23 19.22 -9.44
CA PHE A 508 10.36 20.14 -9.26
C PHE A 508 9.94 21.61 -9.48
N SER A 509 8.65 21.95 -9.34
CA SER A 509 8.17 23.31 -9.67
C SER A 509 8.53 24.33 -8.59
N ARG A 510 9.10 25.48 -9.01
CA ARG A 510 9.68 26.51 -8.14
C ARG A 510 10.82 25.97 -7.24
N LEU A 511 11.55 24.98 -7.73
CA LEU A 511 12.76 24.45 -7.07
C LEU A 511 14.03 25.20 -7.52
N GLY A 512 13.99 26.06 -8.54
CA GLY A 512 15.17 26.80 -9.02
C GLY A 512 16.12 25.93 -9.83
N ILE A 513 15.65 24.85 -10.47
CA ILE A 513 16.46 23.99 -11.35
C ILE A 513 17.04 24.80 -12.51
N GLU A 514 16.31 25.80 -12.97
CA GLU A 514 16.72 26.85 -13.90
C GLU A 514 17.98 27.64 -13.47
N ASN A 515 18.34 27.64 -12.18
CA ASN A 515 19.55 28.24 -11.63
C ASN A 515 20.71 27.22 -11.45
N THR A 516 20.57 26.03 -12.01
CA THR A 516 21.54 24.92 -11.88
C THR A 516 21.93 24.37 -13.26
N THR A 517 23.00 23.57 -13.32
CA THR A 517 23.38 22.84 -14.54
C THR A 517 22.66 21.49 -14.70
N VAL A 518 21.63 21.20 -13.89
CA VAL A 518 20.86 19.95 -13.94
C VAL A 518 20.01 19.89 -15.22
N MET A 519 20.30 18.90 -16.07
CA MET A 519 19.55 18.69 -17.31
C MET A 519 18.17 18.06 -17.06
N THR A 520 17.21 18.35 -17.93
CA THR A 520 15.89 17.71 -17.98
C THR A 520 15.72 16.91 -19.26
N ARG A 521 14.86 15.88 -19.23
CA ARG A 521 14.52 15.04 -20.38
C ARG A 521 13.01 14.97 -20.54
N GLY A 522 12.44 15.99 -21.21
CA GLY A 522 11.00 16.23 -21.21
C GLY A 522 10.54 16.70 -19.83
N SER A 523 9.45 16.14 -19.30
CA SER A 523 8.90 16.54 -17.98
C SER A 523 9.54 15.83 -16.78
N GLN A 524 10.82 15.48 -16.85
CA GLN A 524 11.57 14.75 -15.80
C GLN A 524 13.00 15.28 -15.68
N LEU A 525 13.60 15.19 -14.49
CA LEU A 525 15.03 15.42 -14.30
C LEU A 525 15.82 14.29 -15.00
N HIS A 526 16.95 14.61 -15.64
CA HIS A 526 17.77 13.62 -16.32
C HIS A 526 18.83 13.06 -15.35
N VAL A 527 18.69 11.78 -14.99
CA VAL A 527 19.57 11.11 -14.02
C VAL A 527 20.24 9.87 -14.60
N ASN A 528 21.39 9.48 -14.04
CA ASN A 528 22.03 8.18 -14.29
C ASN A 528 21.43 7.06 -13.39
N GLY A 529 21.98 5.85 -13.49
CA GLY A 529 21.51 4.68 -12.74
C GLY A 529 21.60 4.78 -11.21
N PHE A 530 22.37 5.73 -10.66
CA PHE A 530 22.49 6.00 -9.22
C PHE A 530 21.68 7.22 -8.78
N GLY A 531 20.85 7.79 -9.68
CA GLY A 531 20.08 9.01 -9.41
C GLY A 531 20.89 10.31 -9.51
N GLN A 532 22.16 10.27 -9.92
CA GLN A 532 22.98 11.48 -10.09
C GLN A 532 22.46 12.30 -11.29
N CYS A 533 22.26 13.60 -11.10
CA CYS A 533 21.74 14.50 -12.13
C CYS A 533 22.80 14.80 -13.20
N VAL A 534 22.45 14.57 -14.47
CA VAL A 534 23.32 14.86 -15.61
C VAL A 534 23.59 16.37 -15.69
N GLY A 535 24.87 16.72 -15.78
CA GLY A 535 25.35 18.11 -15.69
C GLY A 535 25.88 18.53 -14.31
N THR A 536 25.84 17.65 -13.31
CA THR A 536 26.40 17.89 -11.96
C THR A 536 27.10 16.65 -11.40
N SER A 537 28.15 16.83 -10.59
CA SER A 537 28.78 15.73 -9.83
C SER A 537 28.06 15.43 -8.52
N HIS A 538 27.35 16.41 -7.96
CA HIS A 538 26.94 16.43 -6.55
C HIS A 538 25.44 16.66 -6.31
N ILE A 539 24.64 16.92 -7.36
CA ILE A 539 23.17 16.94 -7.26
C ILE A 539 22.63 15.59 -7.73
N PHE A 540 21.71 15.02 -6.95
CA PHE A 540 21.03 13.76 -7.18
C PHE A 540 19.52 13.97 -7.11
N ALA A 541 18.74 13.08 -7.74
CA ALA A 541 17.28 13.06 -7.66
C ALA A 541 16.75 11.63 -7.56
N VAL A 542 15.80 11.38 -6.64
CA VAL A 542 15.38 10.03 -6.25
C VAL A 542 13.86 9.93 -6.04
N GLY A 543 13.31 8.74 -6.31
CA GLY A 543 11.88 8.50 -6.28
C GLY A 543 11.11 9.27 -7.36
N ASP A 544 9.85 9.57 -7.07
CA ASP A 544 8.83 10.07 -8.01
C ASP A 544 9.22 11.26 -8.92
N VAL A 545 10.22 12.05 -8.54
CA VAL A 545 10.72 13.19 -9.32
C VAL A 545 11.69 12.75 -10.45
N ALA A 546 12.34 11.60 -10.26
CA ALA A 546 13.36 11.03 -11.14
C ALA A 546 12.89 9.75 -11.87
N THR A 547 12.08 8.89 -11.24
CA THR A 547 11.59 7.65 -11.85
C THR A 547 10.20 7.78 -12.48
N ARG A 548 9.89 6.89 -13.43
CA ARG A 548 8.52 6.64 -13.93
C ARG A 548 7.77 5.59 -13.09
N MET A 549 8.50 4.78 -12.32
CA MET A 549 7.95 3.74 -11.46
C MET A 549 7.65 4.35 -10.09
N GLN A 550 6.57 5.13 -10.04
CA GLN A 550 6.19 6.00 -8.91
C GLN A 550 5.56 5.18 -7.76
N VAL A 551 6.41 4.47 -7.02
CA VAL A 551 6.05 3.66 -5.84
C VAL A 551 7.05 3.87 -4.70
N VAL A 552 6.57 3.78 -3.46
CA VAL A 552 7.33 4.10 -2.23
C VAL A 552 8.62 3.29 -2.11
N SER A 553 8.54 1.97 -2.31
CA SER A 553 9.69 1.05 -2.22
C SER A 553 10.80 1.37 -3.22
N MET A 554 10.45 1.70 -4.47
CA MET A 554 11.40 2.16 -5.49
C MET A 554 12.06 3.48 -5.07
N GLY A 555 11.28 4.43 -4.52
CA GLY A 555 11.80 5.69 -4.01
C GLY A 555 12.80 5.52 -2.87
N GLU A 556 12.51 4.65 -1.90
CA GLU A 556 13.45 4.31 -0.82
C GLU A 556 14.69 3.57 -1.32
N ALA A 557 14.54 2.63 -2.26
CA ALA A 557 15.67 1.89 -2.82
C ALA A 557 16.62 2.81 -3.61
N GLN A 558 16.08 3.69 -4.44
CA GLN A 558 16.86 4.72 -5.15
C GLN A 558 17.55 5.69 -4.18
N ALA A 559 16.86 6.09 -3.10
CA ALA A 559 17.41 6.98 -2.09
C ALA A 559 18.59 6.38 -1.33
N ARG A 560 18.52 5.10 -0.95
CA ARG A 560 19.63 4.37 -0.32
C ARG A 560 20.78 4.23 -1.30
N LEU A 561 20.52 3.72 -2.51
CA LEU A 561 21.49 3.56 -3.60
C LEU A 561 22.25 4.85 -3.93
N ALA A 562 21.58 6.01 -3.95
CA ALA A 562 22.22 7.30 -4.19
C ALA A 562 23.24 7.65 -3.09
N VAL A 563 22.87 7.45 -1.82
CA VAL A 563 23.77 7.69 -0.67
C VAL A 563 24.90 6.65 -0.61
N ASP A 564 24.61 5.39 -0.91
CA ASP A 564 25.60 4.31 -1.02
C ASP A 564 26.59 4.59 -2.16
N TYR A 565 26.15 5.20 -3.27
CA TYR A 565 27.04 5.68 -4.32
C TYR A 565 27.90 6.89 -3.89
N ILE A 566 27.39 7.76 -3.01
CA ILE A 566 28.14 8.94 -2.55
C ILE A 566 29.21 8.57 -1.50
N TYR A 567 28.90 7.70 -0.53
CA TYR A 567 29.78 7.42 0.61
C TYR A 567 30.16 5.94 0.82
N GLY A 568 29.60 5.01 0.05
CA GLY A 568 29.94 3.59 0.12
C GLY A 568 31.30 3.27 -0.49
N THR A 569 31.95 2.26 0.08
CA THR A 569 33.23 1.71 -0.40
C THR A 569 33.07 0.49 -1.31
N GLU A 570 31.84 0.05 -1.55
CA GLU A 570 31.52 -1.12 -2.39
C GLU A 570 31.63 -0.81 -3.89
N PRO A 571 31.87 -1.82 -4.75
CA PRO A 571 31.90 -1.63 -6.20
C PRO A 571 30.60 -1.03 -6.74
N LYS A 572 30.74 0.06 -7.50
CA LYS A 572 29.62 0.86 -8.02
C LYS A 572 28.91 0.18 -9.19
N VAL A 573 28.12 -0.84 -8.89
CA VAL A 573 27.24 -1.56 -9.84
C VAL A 573 25.83 -0.99 -9.74
N VAL A 574 25.17 -0.70 -10.87
CA VAL A 574 23.75 -0.30 -10.89
C VAL A 574 22.87 -1.55 -10.69
N PRO A 575 22.11 -1.67 -9.60
CA PRO A 575 21.24 -2.83 -9.38
C PRO A 575 19.99 -2.77 -10.27
N ASN A 576 19.51 -3.92 -10.74
CA ASN A 576 18.22 -4.02 -11.43
C ASN A 576 17.07 -3.98 -10.42
N LEU A 577 16.73 -2.79 -9.93
CA LEU A 577 15.64 -2.56 -8.97
C LEU A 577 14.23 -2.91 -9.50
N THR A 578 14.07 -3.36 -10.75
CA THR A 578 12.75 -3.50 -11.40
C THR A 578 12.29 -4.94 -11.65
N GLU A 579 13.20 -5.92 -11.64
CA GLU A 579 12.92 -7.28 -12.10
C GLU A 579 12.20 -8.14 -11.06
N SER A 580 12.64 -8.07 -9.79
CA SER A 580 11.97 -8.71 -8.65
C SER A 580 11.01 -7.77 -7.90
N MET A 581 10.74 -6.56 -8.40
CA MET A 581 9.93 -5.59 -7.66
C MET A 581 8.44 -5.93 -7.68
N SER A 582 7.89 -6.26 -6.51
CA SER A 582 6.45 -6.38 -6.31
C SER A 582 5.73 -5.04 -6.49
N SER A 583 4.55 -5.09 -7.10
CA SER A 583 3.57 -4.00 -7.17
C SER A 583 2.24 -4.48 -6.59
N VAL A 584 1.55 -3.59 -5.86
CA VAL A 584 0.27 -3.92 -5.18
C VAL A 584 -0.73 -2.79 -5.41
N ALA A 585 -1.94 -3.16 -5.85
CA ALA A 585 -3.07 -2.28 -6.06
C ALA A 585 -4.26 -2.70 -5.17
N PHE A 586 -4.79 -1.78 -4.37
CA PHE A 586 -5.87 -2.05 -3.43
C PHE A 586 -7.22 -1.66 -4.06
N LEU A 587 -7.69 -2.52 -4.96
CA LEU A 587 -8.89 -2.27 -5.77
C LEU A 587 -10.14 -2.86 -5.08
N THR A 588 -11.20 -3.22 -5.82
CA THR A 588 -12.34 -3.98 -5.28
C THR A 588 -11.90 -5.27 -4.58
N ARG A 589 -10.82 -5.90 -5.08
CA ARG A 589 -9.98 -6.87 -4.39
C ARG A 589 -8.52 -6.40 -4.46
N ALA A 590 -7.68 -6.82 -3.50
CA ALA A 590 -6.24 -6.55 -3.60
C ALA A 590 -5.65 -7.33 -4.78
N VAL A 591 -4.88 -6.67 -5.64
CA VAL A 591 -4.11 -7.27 -6.74
C VAL A 591 -2.64 -7.06 -6.44
N ALA A 592 -1.85 -8.12 -6.56
CA ALA A 592 -0.40 -8.07 -6.37
C ALA A 592 0.32 -8.76 -7.53
N SER A 593 1.44 -8.19 -7.97
CA SER A 593 2.14 -8.57 -9.19
C SER A 593 3.64 -8.44 -9.05
N VAL A 594 4.39 -9.39 -9.63
CA VAL A 594 5.85 -9.33 -9.80
C VAL A 594 6.25 -10.06 -11.07
N GLY A 595 7.31 -9.60 -11.75
CA GLY A 595 7.71 -10.13 -13.06
C GLY A 595 6.62 -10.02 -14.14
N TYR A 596 6.79 -10.78 -15.22
CA TYR A 596 5.95 -10.68 -16.41
C TYR A 596 4.52 -11.22 -16.21
N ASN A 597 3.56 -10.62 -16.90
CA ASN A 597 2.24 -11.21 -17.14
C ASN A 597 2.15 -11.86 -18.54
N GLU A 598 1.08 -12.59 -18.82
CA GLU A 598 0.91 -13.32 -20.09
C GLU A 598 0.97 -12.38 -21.29
N SER A 599 0.35 -11.21 -21.16
CA SER A 599 0.33 -10.15 -22.17
C SER A 599 1.71 -9.58 -22.46
N GLN A 600 2.58 -9.47 -21.45
CA GLN A 600 3.98 -9.04 -21.60
C GLN A 600 4.85 -10.14 -22.21
N CYS A 601 4.68 -11.41 -21.81
CA CYS A 601 5.38 -12.53 -22.45
C CYS A 601 5.08 -12.60 -23.95
N ARG A 602 3.80 -12.47 -24.33
CA ARG A 602 3.37 -12.41 -25.75
C ARG A 602 4.00 -11.25 -26.51
N LYS A 603 3.96 -10.04 -25.94
CA LYS A 603 4.59 -8.83 -26.53
C LYS A 603 6.12 -8.92 -26.65
N LYS A 604 6.77 -9.83 -25.90
CA LYS A 604 8.22 -10.09 -25.94
C LYS A 604 8.62 -11.36 -26.72
N GLY A 605 7.67 -12.13 -27.25
CA GLY A 605 7.96 -13.41 -27.90
C GLY A 605 8.46 -14.51 -26.94
N ILE A 606 8.14 -14.41 -25.64
CA ILE A 606 8.56 -15.38 -24.62
C ILE A 606 7.49 -16.48 -24.52
N ALA A 607 7.83 -17.70 -24.92
CA ALA A 607 6.97 -18.87 -24.71
C ALA A 607 6.86 -19.20 -23.20
N TYR A 608 5.64 -19.51 -22.76
CA TYR A 608 5.35 -19.67 -21.34
C TYR A 608 4.29 -20.75 -21.06
N ILE A 609 4.37 -21.30 -19.85
CA ILE A 609 3.30 -22.05 -19.19
C ILE A 609 2.79 -21.17 -18.04
N ALA A 610 1.47 -21.04 -17.91
CA ALA A 610 0.83 -20.37 -16.79
C ALA A 610 -0.13 -21.34 -16.08
N ALA A 611 -0.04 -21.44 -14.76
CA ALA A 611 -1.01 -22.12 -13.92
C ALA A 611 -1.78 -21.11 -13.07
N ARG A 612 -3.10 -21.20 -13.05
CA ARG A 612 -4.01 -20.40 -12.23
C ARG A 612 -4.80 -21.30 -11.29
N TYR A 613 -4.76 -21.01 -9.99
CA TYR A 613 -5.48 -21.73 -8.93
C TYR A 613 -6.48 -20.79 -8.23
N SER A 614 -7.77 -21.10 -8.33
CA SER A 614 -8.86 -20.31 -7.74
C SER A 614 -8.95 -20.46 -6.23
N TYR A 615 -9.32 -19.38 -5.53
CA TYR A 615 -9.57 -19.42 -4.09
C TYR A 615 -10.86 -20.18 -3.72
N GLU A 616 -11.75 -20.45 -4.68
CA GLU A 616 -12.91 -21.35 -4.53
C GLU A 616 -12.50 -22.77 -4.13
N VAL A 617 -11.33 -23.24 -4.59
CA VAL A 617 -10.77 -24.57 -4.30
C VAL A 617 -9.63 -24.51 -3.27
N MET A 618 -9.51 -23.42 -2.51
CA MET A 618 -8.50 -23.28 -1.45
C MET A 618 -9.16 -23.32 -0.06
N SER A 619 -8.87 -24.36 0.72
CA SER A 619 -9.47 -24.60 2.05
C SER A 619 -9.42 -23.36 2.97
N ARG A 620 -8.31 -22.61 2.95
CA ARG A 620 -8.17 -21.40 3.78
C ARG A 620 -9.13 -20.27 3.38
N ALA A 621 -9.47 -20.14 2.10
CA ALA A 621 -10.40 -19.13 1.58
C ALA A 621 -11.87 -19.53 1.76
N VAL A 622 -12.19 -20.81 1.54
CA VAL A 622 -13.52 -21.39 1.85
C VAL A 622 -13.86 -21.19 3.33
N ALA A 623 -12.90 -21.47 4.23
CA ALA A 623 -13.02 -21.21 5.66
C ALA A 623 -13.03 -19.71 6.04
N ALA A 624 -12.58 -18.82 5.15
CA ALA A 624 -12.57 -17.37 5.37
C ALA A 624 -13.83 -16.65 4.90
N ALA A 625 -14.76 -17.33 4.22
CA ALA A 625 -15.81 -16.68 3.42
C ALA A 625 -15.24 -15.68 2.39
N ASN A 626 -14.09 -16.02 1.80
CA ASN A 626 -13.30 -15.14 0.94
C ASN A 626 -12.66 -15.93 -0.21
N THR A 627 -13.51 -16.60 -0.98
CA THR A 627 -13.20 -17.41 -2.18
C THR A 627 -12.92 -16.57 -3.43
N GLU A 628 -13.03 -15.25 -3.34
CA GLU A 628 -12.82 -14.32 -4.45
C GLU A 628 -11.35 -13.98 -4.62
N GLY A 629 -10.70 -14.73 -5.48
CA GLY A 629 -9.30 -14.55 -5.78
C GLY A 629 -8.72 -15.71 -6.56
N PHE A 630 -7.45 -15.56 -6.92
CA PHE A 630 -6.65 -16.63 -7.47
C PHE A 630 -5.17 -16.30 -7.34
N VAL A 631 -4.35 -17.34 -7.46
CA VAL A 631 -2.92 -17.22 -7.74
C VAL A 631 -2.71 -17.61 -9.19
N LYS A 632 -1.84 -16.90 -9.90
CA LYS A 632 -1.35 -17.29 -11.23
C LYS A 632 0.18 -17.20 -11.23
N ILE A 633 0.83 -18.33 -11.52
CA ILE A 633 2.30 -18.40 -11.71
C ILE A 633 2.56 -18.60 -13.20
N ILE A 634 3.48 -17.81 -13.76
CA ILE A 634 3.89 -17.84 -15.16
C ILE A 634 5.37 -18.22 -15.21
N VAL A 635 5.72 -19.19 -16.03
CA VAL A 635 7.06 -19.78 -16.11
C VAL A 635 7.47 -19.99 -17.56
N ALA A 636 8.77 -20.06 -17.83
CA ALA A 636 9.29 -20.30 -19.17
C ALA A 636 8.87 -21.68 -19.69
N ASP A 637 8.49 -21.75 -20.97
CA ASP A 637 8.21 -23.02 -21.67
C ASP A 637 9.51 -23.65 -22.20
N ASP A 638 10.45 -23.87 -21.30
CA ASP A 638 11.76 -24.47 -21.57
C ASP A 638 12.04 -25.63 -20.57
N PRO A 639 13.15 -26.37 -20.72
CA PRO A 639 13.49 -27.46 -19.80
C PRO A 639 13.77 -27.03 -18.36
N GLU A 640 14.14 -25.76 -18.13
CA GLU A 640 14.44 -25.24 -16.79
C GLU A 640 13.17 -24.80 -16.05
N ARG A 641 12.17 -24.28 -16.76
CA ARG A 641 10.91 -23.74 -16.20
C ARG A 641 11.16 -22.69 -15.12
N ARG A 642 12.00 -21.69 -15.42
CA ARG A 642 12.23 -20.53 -14.55
C ARG A 642 10.95 -19.75 -14.30
N ILE A 643 10.76 -19.23 -13.08
CA ILE A 643 9.64 -18.34 -12.77
C ILE A 643 9.82 -17.02 -13.53
N LEU A 644 8.86 -16.68 -14.39
CA LEU A 644 8.85 -15.42 -15.16
C LEU A 644 8.02 -14.32 -14.48
N GLY A 645 7.01 -14.71 -13.71
CA GLY A 645 6.14 -13.77 -13.02
C GLY A 645 5.06 -14.45 -12.18
N VAL A 646 4.52 -13.70 -11.24
CA VAL A 646 3.42 -14.11 -10.36
C VAL A 646 2.37 -13.01 -10.30
N ARG A 647 1.11 -13.41 -10.26
CA ARG A 647 -0.05 -12.55 -10.04
C ARG A 647 -0.91 -13.17 -8.94
N ALA A 648 -1.30 -12.39 -7.95
CA ALA A 648 -2.20 -12.83 -6.88
C ALA A 648 -3.35 -11.83 -6.75
N VAL A 649 -4.57 -12.33 -6.57
CA VAL A 649 -5.78 -11.51 -6.42
C VAL A 649 -6.57 -12.00 -5.21
N GLY A 650 -7.09 -11.07 -4.41
CA GLY A 650 -7.93 -11.37 -3.24
C GLY A 650 -7.16 -11.43 -1.93
N MET A 651 -7.61 -12.30 -1.02
CA MET A 651 -7.01 -12.52 0.31
C MET A 651 -5.48 -12.69 0.27
N ASN A 652 -4.79 -11.87 1.07
CA ASN A 652 -3.33 -11.88 1.30
C ASN A 652 -2.44 -11.78 0.04
N ALA A 653 -2.97 -11.27 -1.09
CA ALA A 653 -2.23 -11.15 -2.34
C ALA A 653 -0.87 -10.42 -2.17
N SER A 654 -0.86 -9.32 -1.40
CA SER A 654 0.32 -8.49 -1.10
C SER A 654 1.43 -9.21 -0.32
N THR A 655 1.11 -10.26 0.45
CA THR A 655 2.13 -11.08 1.15
C THR A 655 2.54 -12.27 0.30
N LEU A 656 1.62 -12.81 -0.51
CA LEU A 656 1.88 -13.99 -1.33
C LEU A 656 2.84 -13.70 -2.49
N VAL A 657 2.74 -12.51 -3.09
CA VAL A 657 3.58 -12.10 -4.22
C VAL A 657 5.08 -12.11 -3.89
N GLU A 658 5.44 -11.86 -2.62
CA GLU A 658 6.85 -11.84 -2.15
C GLU A 658 7.55 -13.20 -2.29
N ILE A 659 6.80 -14.31 -2.27
CA ILE A 659 7.34 -15.64 -2.58
C ILE A 659 7.80 -15.70 -4.05
N GLY A 660 7.04 -15.06 -4.95
CA GLY A 660 7.41 -14.89 -6.35
C GLY A 660 8.56 -13.91 -6.56
N ALA A 661 8.60 -12.82 -5.79
CA ALA A 661 9.67 -11.82 -5.86
C ALA A 661 11.03 -12.43 -5.51
N LEU A 662 11.10 -13.16 -4.39
CA LEU A 662 12.29 -13.88 -3.96
C LEU A 662 12.70 -14.98 -4.97
N ALA A 663 11.72 -15.70 -5.53
CA ALA A 663 11.98 -16.71 -6.56
C ALA A 663 12.59 -16.11 -7.83
N ILE A 664 12.08 -14.97 -8.30
CA ILE A 664 12.58 -14.27 -9.48
C ILE A 664 13.97 -13.68 -9.21
N GLN A 665 14.17 -13.03 -8.06
CA GLN A 665 15.46 -12.47 -7.63
C GLN A 665 16.57 -13.54 -7.61
N ASN A 666 16.24 -14.76 -7.19
CA ASN A 666 17.16 -15.89 -7.13
C ASN A 666 17.17 -16.75 -8.41
N ASN A 667 16.51 -16.32 -9.51
CA ASN A 667 16.38 -17.06 -10.79
C ASN A 667 15.92 -18.53 -10.58
N GLN A 668 14.96 -18.76 -9.67
CA GLN A 668 14.50 -20.11 -9.33
C GLN A 668 13.55 -20.70 -10.39
N THR A 669 13.53 -22.03 -10.42
CA THR A 669 12.67 -22.85 -11.26
C THR A 669 11.42 -23.33 -10.52
N VAL A 670 10.47 -23.90 -11.27
CA VAL A 670 9.38 -24.69 -10.67
C VAL A 670 9.92 -25.87 -9.86
N PHE A 671 11.01 -26.50 -10.29
CA PHE A 671 11.58 -27.69 -9.64
C PHE A 671 12.15 -27.37 -8.25
N ASP A 672 12.86 -26.24 -8.10
CA ASP A 672 13.41 -25.77 -6.81
C ASP A 672 12.32 -25.50 -5.76
N LEU A 673 11.11 -25.19 -6.22
CA LEU A 673 10.00 -24.77 -5.37
C LEU A 673 8.95 -25.87 -5.15
N ALA A 674 8.80 -26.82 -6.09
CA ALA A 674 7.78 -27.87 -6.01
C ALA A 674 7.96 -28.84 -4.83
N GLY A 675 9.19 -29.02 -4.33
CA GLY A 675 9.48 -29.82 -3.13
C GLY A 675 9.17 -29.13 -1.79
N ARG A 676 8.72 -27.87 -1.79
CA ARG A 676 8.54 -27.08 -0.55
C ARG A 676 7.32 -27.53 0.27
N LEU A 677 7.58 -28.01 1.48
CA LEU A 677 6.55 -28.17 2.50
C LEU A 677 5.87 -26.83 2.77
N THR A 678 4.55 -26.82 2.62
CA THR A 678 3.70 -25.62 2.72
C THR A 678 2.69 -25.82 3.84
N ALA A 679 2.54 -24.81 4.71
CA ALA A 679 1.61 -24.89 5.84
C ALA A 679 0.16 -25.04 5.37
N TYR A 680 -0.64 -25.82 6.10
CA TYR A 680 -2.04 -26.08 5.78
C TYR A 680 -2.95 -25.87 7.01
N PRO A 681 -4.12 -25.21 6.87
CA PRO A 681 -4.61 -24.50 5.68
C PRO A 681 -4.02 -23.07 5.62
N ALA A 682 -3.30 -22.72 4.55
CA ALA A 682 -2.74 -21.38 4.34
C ALA A 682 -2.92 -20.89 2.89
N VAL A 683 -2.83 -19.57 2.67
CA VAL A 683 -2.91 -18.97 1.33
C VAL A 683 -1.75 -19.37 0.40
N SER A 684 -0.60 -19.71 0.97
CA SER A 684 0.57 -20.23 0.25
C SER A 684 0.32 -21.58 -0.42
N GLN A 685 -0.71 -22.33 0.00
CA GLN A 685 -1.14 -23.55 -0.69
C GLN A 685 -1.41 -23.29 -2.18
N ALA A 686 -2.12 -22.21 -2.53
CA ALA A 686 -2.46 -21.94 -3.92
C ALA A 686 -1.24 -21.58 -4.80
N PHE A 687 -0.13 -21.12 -4.21
CA PHE A 687 1.16 -21.01 -4.90
C PHE A 687 1.75 -22.39 -5.17
N GLN A 688 1.77 -23.27 -4.17
CA GLN A 688 2.28 -24.64 -4.31
C GLN A 688 1.48 -25.48 -5.31
N GLU A 689 0.15 -25.35 -5.31
CA GLU A 689 -0.71 -26.06 -6.26
C GLU A 689 -0.56 -25.55 -7.70
N CYS A 690 -0.22 -24.27 -7.91
CA CYS A 690 0.17 -23.79 -9.24
C CYS A 690 1.44 -24.51 -9.73
N LEU A 691 2.47 -24.66 -8.88
CA LEU A 691 3.70 -25.38 -9.22
C LEU A 691 3.43 -26.87 -9.52
N ARG A 692 2.66 -27.54 -8.66
CA ARG A 692 2.24 -28.95 -8.84
C ARG A 692 1.45 -29.15 -10.14
N SER A 693 0.60 -28.19 -10.51
CA SER A 693 -0.16 -28.19 -11.78
C SER A 693 0.75 -28.05 -13.00
N ILE A 694 1.81 -27.24 -12.94
CA ILE A 694 2.80 -27.10 -14.02
C ILE A 694 3.62 -28.40 -14.19
N LEU A 695 3.95 -29.08 -13.09
CA LEU A 695 4.66 -30.37 -13.12
C LEU A 695 3.75 -31.58 -13.39
N ASN A 696 2.43 -31.44 -13.32
CA ASN A 696 1.44 -32.52 -13.42
C ASN A 696 1.70 -33.68 -12.43
N LEU A 697 2.03 -33.36 -11.18
CA LEU A 697 2.28 -34.35 -10.11
C LEU A 697 0.97 -35.06 -9.68
N PRO A 698 1.00 -36.30 -9.17
CA PRO A 698 -0.22 -37.04 -8.82
C PRO A 698 -0.98 -36.50 -7.58
N GLU A 699 -0.42 -35.52 -6.86
CA GLU A 699 -0.91 -35.04 -5.56
C GLU A 699 -1.88 -33.83 -5.64
N HIS A 700 -2.09 -33.23 -6.82
CA HIS A 700 -2.87 -31.99 -6.96
C HIS A 700 -4.31 -32.22 -7.42
N LEU A 701 -5.17 -31.23 -7.21
CA LEU A 701 -6.50 -31.17 -7.84
C LEU A 701 -6.33 -31.01 -9.36
N HIS A 702 -6.42 -32.13 -10.10
CA HIS A 702 -6.23 -32.15 -11.54
C HIS A 702 -7.14 -31.15 -12.28
N THR A 703 -6.55 -30.49 -13.28
CA THR A 703 -7.23 -29.54 -14.19
C THR A 703 -8.42 -30.13 -14.96
N LYS A 704 -8.54 -31.46 -15.03
CA LYS A 704 -9.68 -32.17 -15.63
C LYS A 704 -10.83 -32.44 -14.66
N SER A 705 -10.63 -32.32 -13.35
CA SER A 705 -11.63 -32.62 -12.32
C SER A 705 -12.04 -31.42 -11.45
N ALA A 706 -11.25 -30.33 -11.45
CA ALA A 706 -11.55 -29.13 -10.67
C ALA A 706 -11.62 -27.87 -11.54
N CYS A 707 -12.83 -27.31 -11.69
CA CYS A 707 -13.11 -26.07 -12.45
C CYS A 707 -12.26 -24.86 -11.97
N GLY A 708 -11.83 -24.87 -10.71
CA GLY A 708 -10.99 -23.82 -10.13
C GLY A 708 -9.53 -23.79 -10.60
N VAL A 709 -9.04 -24.80 -11.33
CA VAL A 709 -7.62 -24.90 -11.75
C VAL A 709 -7.49 -24.84 -13.27
N LYS A 710 -6.74 -23.86 -13.79
CA LYS A 710 -6.52 -23.66 -15.24
C LYS A 710 -5.04 -23.69 -15.57
N LEU A 711 -4.67 -24.44 -16.59
CA LEU A 711 -3.36 -24.37 -17.23
C LEU A 711 -3.50 -23.68 -18.60
N THR A 712 -2.63 -22.73 -18.89
CA THR A 712 -2.45 -22.11 -20.21
C THR A 712 -1.03 -22.38 -20.68
N LYS A 713 -0.84 -22.70 -21.96
CA LYS A 713 0.48 -22.74 -22.61
C LYS A 713 0.42 -21.92 -23.90
N TRP A 714 1.46 -21.12 -24.16
CA TRP A 714 1.57 -20.32 -25.38
C TRP A 714 3.03 -20.23 -25.83
N ALA A 715 3.23 -20.24 -27.15
CA ALA A 715 4.51 -20.00 -27.79
C ALA A 715 4.31 -19.08 -29.01
N PRO A 716 5.35 -18.35 -29.45
CA PRO A 716 5.36 -17.65 -30.73
C PRO A 716 5.06 -18.60 -31.91
N ALA A 717 4.49 -18.06 -33.00
CA ALA A 717 4.15 -18.86 -34.17
C ALA A 717 5.38 -19.37 -34.96
N ASP A 718 6.53 -18.72 -34.76
CA ASP A 718 7.85 -19.04 -35.27
C ASP A 718 8.67 -20.00 -34.37
N MET A 719 8.13 -20.42 -33.22
CA MET A 719 8.71 -21.55 -32.47
C MET A 719 8.21 -22.89 -33.03
N ASP A 720 9.08 -23.59 -33.74
CA ASP A 720 8.86 -24.98 -34.12
C ASP A 720 8.59 -25.87 -32.91
N ARG A 721 7.60 -26.75 -33.03
CA ARG A 721 7.06 -27.56 -31.91
C ARG A 721 8.10 -28.53 -31.35
N GLY A 722 8.79 -28.11 -30.30
CA GLY A 722 9.78 -28.92 -29.56
C GLY A 722 11.17 -28.28 -29.49
N MET A 723 11.41 -27.20 -30.23
CA MET A 723 12.67 -26.45 -30.14
C MET A 723 12.67 -25.55 -28.89
N ALA A 724 13.24 -26.04 -27.79
CA ALA A 724 13.56 -25.22 -26.63
C ALA A 724 14.44 -24.02 -27.05
N TYR A 725 14.17 -22.84 -26.50
CA TYR A 725 14.75 -21.57 -26.92
C TYR A 725 16.27 -21.48 -26.64
N ARG A 726 17.08 -22.06 -27.54
CA ARG A 726 18.55 -21.92 -27.58
C ARG A 726 18.97 -20.56 -28.16
N GLY A 727 18.64 -19.50 -27.43
CA GLY A 727 19.46 -18.29 -27.35
C GLY A 727 19.17 -17.15 -28.33
N LYS A 728 18.55 -16.09 -27.79
CA LYS A 728 19.16 -14.74 -27.89
C LYS A 728 19.58 -14.17 -26.53
N THR A 729 19.14 -14.71 -25.40
CA THR A 729 19.54 -14.22 -24.05
C THR A 729 20.99 -14.53 -23.69
N ALA A 730 21.66 -15.46 -24.37
CA ALA A 730 23.11 -15.66 -24.23
C ALA A 730 23.92 -14.42 -24.64
N ALA A 731 23.44 -13.66 -25.63
CA ALA A 731 24.05 -12.39 -26.05
C ALA A 731 23.75 -11.23 -25.09
N LEU A 732 22.76 -11.36 -24.19
CA LEU A 732 22.39 -10.33 -23.21
C LEU A 732 23.20 -10.40 -21.90
N ARG A 733 24.28 -11.18 -21.85
CA ARG A 733 25.20 -11.25 -20.69
C ARG A 733 26.66 -10.88 -21.01
N LEU A 734 26.98 -10.43 -22.23
CA LEU A 734 28.35 -10.07 -22.64
C LEU A 734 28.42 -8.79 -23.51
N THR A 735 27.87 -7.69 -23.01
CA THR A 735 28.24 -6.33 -23.46
C THR A 735 28.30 -5.36 -22.28
N SER A 736 29.41 -5.39 -21.54
CA SER A 736 29.82 -4.24 -20.74
C SER A 736 30.21 -3.10 -21.71
N PRO A 737 29.69 -1.87 -21.55
CA PRO A 737 30.37 -0.70 -22.10
C PRO A 737 31.71 -0.51 -21.38
N GLY A 738 32.74 -0.13 -22.14
CA GLY A 738 33.96 0.48 -21.58
C GLY A 738 33.80 1.98 -21.39
#